data_AF-A0A498SCB9-F1
#
_entry.id   AF-A0A498SCB9-F1
#
_cell.length_a   1.000
_cell.length_b   1.000
_cell.length_c   1.000
_cell.angle_alpha   90.00
_cell.angle_beta   90.00
_cell.angle_gamma   90.00
#
_symmetry.space_group_name_H-M   'P 1'
#
loop_
_entity.id
_entity.type
_entity.pdbx_description
1 polymer ?
#
loop_
_entity_poly.entity_id
_entity_poly.type
_entity_poly.pdbx_seq_one_letter_code
_entity_poly.pdbx_strand_id
1 'polypeptide(L)'
;MLFLLLLYCTNLLTTNSLGAVLFGYGIEHGDQVLSFSNDSYAITLDVPIIYFEENQNELFISSKGIVTFGKAADFAEIIDLDQKKINAIAIFYAPISAGKIFYRATSSDTDLLNDLTNKIRKNFPNQESTDFTALQAIVITWIDVMREDIEKGSNQFQMVLVTDGMSSYVFLIYNQINWTEKDGQFAQAGLYFSDGRRETMVNSGTPNIRELVNLSNNQNEGTYIFRISGATPEDPRGTLIEDDYSYSDYEPEYDSDSEHKRQHKLLSEYCPTDSYRDQCPMECQVLTNDRGCSLCVCAQPPESGKTGKKDDEVSKIVVPSQGEEINAISEETTKSKLIVSTDLENLESIQDVEDIELSCAVASRKMQPCSLYAKCIDYNPGYCCQCLAGYYGNGEECLKNGEPQRINGGFEGVINGKEMDRTELHTYVMVEEGRSYTALSRIPPELGRSLLLLNAIGSAMGWLFAKVLSPTSYNGFMITGGLFNRTVNVHIGDRYAVTIRQQFSGRDIYHYFKAHMFISGTLPTLAEDAEISYSDHDEEYRREGPGFLRSYSSQMVKLKEGGVETQMKLSTDQQIHYKECPFREFTEDPVVVIHVTRIHVVYDVEERIVRYASANTAVNRDDNHQLPYIDQQSQQQHYSNQEHQQNEDVENQRPSCTNCNQNACESGRHLCTSSNMICIPVERSYRCECIKGYQIEYDNDTELGWKCI
;
A
#
# COMPACT_ATOMS: atom_id res chain seq x y z
N MET A 1 -49.74 -49.48 -20.41
CA MET A 1 -48.69 -49.35 -21.44
C MET A 1 -48.38 -47.86 -21.68
N LEU A 2 -48.03 -47.13 -20.61
CA LEU A 2 -47.61 -45.71 -20.69
C LEU A 2 -46.56 -45.36 -19.60
N PHE A 3 -46.38 -46.23 -18.60
CA PHE A 3 -45.42 -46.05 -17.50
C PHE A 3 -44.01 -46.60 -17.79
N LEU A 4 -43.83 -47.35 -18.89
CA LEU A 4 -42.53 -47.94 -19.26
C LEU A 4 -41.72 -47.10 -20.26
N LEU A 5 -42.27 -45.97 -20.73
CA LEU A 5 -41.59 -45.03 -21.64
C LEU A 5 -40.97 -43.83 -20.90
N LEU A 6 -41.31 -43.60 -19.63
CA LEU A 6 -40.73 -42.54 -18.80
C LEU A 6 -39.50 -43.00 -17.99
N LEU A 7 -39.20 -44.30 -17.99
CA LEU A 7 -38.04 -44.89 -17.29
C LEU A 7 -36.85 -45.19 -18.21
N TYR A 8 -36.89 -44.79 -19.48
CA TYR A 8 -35.80 -44.95 -20.44
C TYR A 8 -35.16 -43.63 -20.90
N CYS A 9 -35.46 -42.51 -20.23
CA CYS A 9 -34.83 -41.20 -20.46
C CYS A 9 -34.03 -40.70 -19.24
N THR A 10 -33.54 -41.61 -18.40
CA THR A 10 -32.55 -41.31 -17.37
C THR A 10 -31.30 -42.13 -17.65
N ASN A 11 -30.58 -41.78 -18.72
CA ASN A 11 -29.18 -42.14 -18.91
C ASN A 11 -28.51 -41.09 -19.81
N LEU A 12 -27.40 -40.55 -19.30
CA LEU A 12 -26.50 -39.55 -19.87
C LEU A 12 -26.99 -38.11 -19.97
N LEU A 13 -27.06 -37.45 -18.82
CA LEU A 13 -26.34 -36.18 -18.66
C LEU A 13 -25.18 -36.46 -17.72
N THR A 14 -24.12 -37.06 -18.26
CA THR A 14 -22.79 -36.82 -17.72
C THR A 14 -22.58 -35.32 -17.83
N THR A 15 -22.58 -34.61 -16.70
CA THR A 15 -22.03 -33.26 -16.63
C THR A 15 -20.54 -33.41 -16.92
N ASN A 16 -20.16 -33.43 -18.20
CA ASN A 16 -18.81 -33.05 -18.58
C ASN A 16 -18.69 -31.61 -18.12
N SER A 17 -17.89 -31.36 -17.08
CA SER A 17 -17.36 -30.04 -16.79
C SER A 17 -16.74 -29.54 -18.11
N LEU A 18 -17.43 -28.62 -18.79
CA LEU A 18 -16.87 -27.95 -19.94
C LEU A 18 -16.00 -26.85 -19.38
N GLY A 19 -14.69 -26.93 -19.67
CA GLY A 19 -13.73 -25.87 -19.36
C GLY A 19 -14.16 -24.49 -19.85
N ALA A 20 -13.52 -23.44 -19.32
CA ALA A 20 -13.77 -22.07 -19.73
C ALA A 20 -13.67 -21.90 -21.26
N VAL A 21 -14.57 -21.11 -21.83
CA VAL A 21 -14.59 -20.82 -23.26
C VAL A 21 -13.47 -19.83 -23.58
N LEU A 22 -12.59 -20.21 -24.50
CA LEU A 22 -11.48 -19.37 -24.97
C LEU A 22 -11.99 -18.36 -26.01
N PHE A 23 -11.35 -17.19 -26.09
CA PHE A 23 -11.48 -16.29 -27.24
C PHE A 23 -10.96 -16.98 -28.50
N GLY A 24 -11.52 -16.64 -29.67
CA GLY A 24 -11.08 -17.20 -30.95
C GLY A 24 -9.56 -17.13 -31.12
N TYR A 25 -8.95 -18.24 -31.51
CA TYR A 25 -7.50 -18.40 -31.66
C TYR A 25 -7.21 -19.40 -32.79
N GLY A 26 -6.00 -19.38 -33.33
CA GLY A 26 -5.61 -20.23 -34.45
C GLY A 26 -5.36 -19.44 -35.74
N ILE A 27 -4.83 -20.12 -36.75
CA ILE A 27 -4.44 -19.51 -38.04
C ILE A 27 -5.67 -18.90 -38.74
N GLU A 28 -6.84 -19.53 -38.56
CA GLU A 28 -8.14 -19.07 -39.03
C GLU A 28 -8.58 -17.72 -38.41
N HIS A 29 -8.05 -17.38 -37.24
CA HIS A 29 -8.26 -16.11 -36.54
C HIS A 29 -7.10 -15.11 -36.76
N GLY A 30 -6.15 -15.45 -37.62
CA GLY A 30 -4.98 -14.63 -37.96
C GLY A 30 -3.79 -14.81 -37.03
N ASP A 31 -3.80 -15.84 -36.16
CA ASP A 31 -2.73 -16.06 -35.20
C ASP A 31 -1.47 -16.63 -35.87
N GLN A 32 -0.32 -16.20 -35.35
CA GLN A 32 0.97 -16.80 -35.65
C GLN A 32 1.20 -18.02 -34.74
N VAL A 33 1.88 -19.03 -35.27
CA VAL A 33 2.25 -20.23 -34.51
C VAL A 33 3.71 -20.13 -34.09
N LEU A 34 3.97 -20.18 -32.80
CA LEU A 34 5.34 -20.20 -32.29
C LEU A 34 5.87 -21.64 -32.24
N SER A 35 7.14 -21.79 -32.62
CA SER A 35 7.87 -23.05 -32.41
C SER A 35 8.09 -23.28 -30.93
N PHE A 36 7.91 -24.51 -30.47
CA PHE A 36 8.21 -24.90 -29.10
C PHE A 36 9.73 -24.86 -28.87
N SER A 37 10.21 -23.88 -28.10
CA SER A 37 11.61 -23.69 -27.71
C SER A 37 11.75 -23.30 -26.24
N ASN A 38 12.94 -23.47 -25.66
CA ASN A 38 13.24 -22.92 -24.34
C ASN A 38 13.42 -21.39 -24.37
N ASP A 39 13.74 -20.83 -25.54
CA ASP A 39 13.84 -19.40 -25.75
C ASP A 39 12.46 -18.73 -25.74
N SER A 40 12.43 -17.49 -25.26
CA SER A 40 11.24 -16.65 -25.29
C SER A 40 11.15 -15.87 -26.61
N TYR A 41 9.94 -15.71 -27.15
CA TYR A 41 9.68 -15.00 -28.40
C TYR A 41 9.27 -13.55 -28.13
N ALA A 42 10.01 -12.59 -28.69
CA ALA A 42 9.78 -11.16 -28.50
C ALA A 42 8.68 -10.62 -29.42
N ILE A 43 7.80 -9.78 -28.87
CA ILE A 43 6.72 -9.10 -29.60
C ILE A 43 6.78 -7.62 -29.25
N THR A 44 6.79 -6.78 -30.28
CA THR A 44 6.63 -5.33 -30.15
C THR A 44 5.16 -4.96 -30.13
N LEU A 45 4.81 -3.97 -29.31
CA LEU A 45 3.45 -3.48 -29.12
C LEU A 45 3.28 -2.13 -29.81
N ASP A 46 2.13 -1.91 -30.43
CA ASP A 46 1.81 -0.63 -31.08
C ASP A 46 1.30 0.39 -30.05
N VAL A 47 0.60 -0.11 -29.03
CA VAL A 47 0.13 0.62 -27.85
C VAL A 47 0.80 0.00 -26.63
N PRO A 48 1.47 0.78 -25.76
CA PRO A 48 2.16 0.22 -24.61
C PRO A 48 1.19 -0.48 -23.65
N ILE A 49 1.64 -1.62 -23.11
CA ILE A 49 1.02 -2.21 -21.93
C ILE A 49 1.61 -1.51 -20.71
N ILE A 50 0.75 -1.08 -19.80
CA ILE A 50 1.13 -0.51 -18.52
C ILE A 50 1.13 -1.68 -17.52
N TYR A 51 2.31 -2.23 -17.26
CA TYR A 51 2.48 -3.33 -16.30
C TYR A 51 3.01 -2.74 -14.99
N PHE A 52 2.20 -2.83 -13.96
CA PHE A 52 2.30 -2.05 -12.74
C PHE A 52 2.40 -0.55 -13.07
N GLU A 53 3.51 0.08 -12.74
CA GLU A 53 3.74 1.52 -12.93
C GLU A 53 4.70 1.77 -14.11
N GLU A 54 5.01 0.73 -14.90
CA GLU A 54 6.00 0.78 -15.98
C GLU A 54 5.35 0.56 -17.36
N ASN A 55 5.74 1.41 -18.31
CA ASN A 55 5.35 1.27 -19.71
C ASN A 55 6.19 0.18 -20.39
N GLN A 56 5.51 -0.81 -20.96
CA GLN A 56 6.11 -1.92 -21.70
C GLN A 56 5.73 -1.83 -23.17
N ASN A 57 6.74 -1.61 -24.01
CA ASN A 57 6.57 -1.57 -25.47
C ASN A 57 6.84 -2.93 -26.14
N GLU A 58 7.33 -3.90 -25.36
CA GLU A 58 7.60 -5.25 -25.81
C GLU A 58 7.27 -6.26 -24.70
N LEU A 59 6.95 -7.48 -25.13
CA LEU A 59 6.76 -8.62 -24.25
C LEU A 59 7.43 -9.85 -24.84
N PHE A 60 7.75 -10.82 -23.99
CA PHE A 60 8.43 -12.06 -24.37
C PHE A 60 7.57 -13.26 -23.97
N ILE A 61 7.12 -14.04 -24.94
CA ILE A 61 6.28 -15.23 -24.72
C ILE A 61 7.17 -16.46 -24.58
N SER A 62 7.00 -17.22 -23.49
CA SER A 62 7.68 -18.49 -23.30
C SER A 62 6.75 -19.69 -23.54
N SER A 63 7.34 -20.77 -24.05
CA SER A 63 6.69 -22.08 -24.12
C SER A 63 6.37 -22.71 -22.76
N LYS A 64 6.99 -22.19 -21.70
CA LYS A 64 6.79 -22.64 -20.31
C LYS A 64 5.57 -22.05 -19.63
N GLY A 65 4.69 -21.33 -20.34
CA GLY A 65 3.43 -20.80 -19.78
C GLY A 65 3.59 -19.52 -18.97
N ILE A 66 4.54 -18.67 -19.39
CA ILE A 66 4.86 -17.38 -18.77
C ILE A 66 5.15 -16.33 -19.86
N VAL A 67 4.78 -15.08 -19.59
CA VAL A 67 5.12 -13.90 -20.39
C VAL A 67 5.97 -12.96 -19.54
N THR A 68 7.08 -12.46 -20.06
CA THR A 68 7.94 -11.47 -19.35
C THR A 68 7.95 -10.12 -20.05
N PHE A 69 8.27 -9.07 -19.29
CA PHE A 69 8.36 -7.69 -19.79
C PHE A 69 9.78 -7.12 -19.62
N GLY A 70 10.17 -6.21 -20.51
CA GLY A 70 11.44 -5.48 -20.49
C GLY A 70 12.71 -6.32 -20.78
N LYS A 71 12.72 -7.62 -20.47
CA LYS A 71 13.81 -8.52 -20.81
C LYS A 71 13.33 -9.94 -21.07
N ALA A 72 13.91 -10.57 -22.08
CA ALA A 72 13.80 -12.02 -22.27
C ALA A 72 14.41 -12.76 -21.08
N ALA A 73 13.64 -13.63 -20.46
CA ALA A 73 14.15 -14.54 -19.44
C ALA A 73 14.50 -15.90 -20.09
N ASP A 74 15.65 -16.44 -19.68
CA ASP A 74 16.03 -17.82 -19.97
C ASP A 74 15.41 -18.73 -18.90
N PHE A 75 14.63 -19.71 -19.36
CA PHE A 75 13.95 -20.71 -18.53
C PHE A 75 14.40 -22.14 -18.90
N ALA A 76 15.69 -22.29 -19.23
CA ALA A 76 16.32 -23.61 -19.38
C ALA A 76 16.10 -24.50 -18.14
N GLU A 77 16.13 -23.91 -16.95
CA GLU A 77 15.76 -24.55 -15.69
C GLU A 77 14.50 -23.88 -15.11
N ILE A 78 13.56 -24.69 -14.63
CA ILE A 78 12.40 -24.18 -13.91
C ILE A 78 12.84 -23.77 -12.51
N ILE A 79 12.36 -22.60 -12.11
CA ILE A 79 12.77 -21.83 -10.95
C ILE A 79 11.53 -21.44 -10.15
N ASP A 80 11.69 -21.26 -8.85
CA ASP A 80 10.62 -20.72 -8.03
C ASP A 80 10.45 -19.23 -8.33
N LEU A 81 9.30 -18.87 -8.92
CA LEU A 81 8.98 -17.49 -9.27
C LEU A 81 8.84 -16.60 -8.03
N ASP A 82 8.48 -17.16 -6.86
CA ASP A 82 8.31 -16.38 -5.62
C ASP A 82 9.63 -15.85 -5.07
N GLN A 83 10.74 -16.47 -5.47
CA GLN A 83 12.10 -16.07 -5.09
C GLN A 83 12.77 -15.20 -6.16
N LYS A 84 12.14 -15.03 -7.32
CA LYS A 84 12.74 -14.32 -8.46
C LYS A 84 12.12 -12.94 -8.67
N LYS A 85 13.00 -11.95 -8.71
CA LYS A 85 12.69 -10.55 -9.00
C LYS A 85 12.58 -10.31 -10.51
N ILE A 86 11.44 -10.63 -11.12
CA ILE A 86 11.18 -10.43 -12.55
C ILE A 86 9.80 -9.81 -12.81
N ASN A 87 9.69 -9.02 -13.87
CA ASN A 87 8.42 -8.54 -14.41
C ASN A 87 7.83 -9.65 -15.30
N ALA A 88 6.84 -10.39 -14.80
CA ALA A 88 6.28 -11.52 -15.52
C ALA A 88 4.83 -11.84 -15.12
N ILE A 89 4.07 -12.40 -16.06
CA ILE A 89 2.75 -12.99 -15.83
C ILE A 89 2.86 -14.48 -16.14
N ALA A 90 2.71 -15.31 -15.12
CA ALA A 90 2.63 -16.75 -15.26
C ALA A 90 1.17 -17.18 -15.28
N ILE A 91 0.75 -17.83 -16.36
CA ILE A 91 -0.58 -18.47 -16.42
C ILE A 91 -0.48 -19.93 -16.00
N PHE A 92 0.59 -20.62 -16.37
CA PHE A 92 0.86 -22.00 -15.99
C PHE A 92 2.35 -22.28 -16.17
N TYR A 93 3.17 -21.71 -15.30
CA TYR A 93 4.62 -21.84 -15.37
C TYR A 93 5.08 -23.21 -14.89
N ALA A 94 5.53 -24.06 -15.81
CA ALA A 94 5.89 -25.45 -15.53
C ALA A 94 6.93 -26.00 -16.54
N PRO A 95 7.58 -27.15 -16.26
CA PRO A 95 8.51 -27.78 -17.20
C PRO A 95 7.76 -28.47 -18.35
N ILE A 96 7.17 -27.67 -19.23
CA ILE A 96 6.43 -28.13 -20.42
C ILE A 96 7.41 -28.76 -21.41
N SER A 97 7.03 -29.89 -22.00
CA SER A 97 7.86 -30.66 -22.93
C SER A 97 7.37 -30.59 -24.38
N ALA A 98 6.07 -30.41 -24.59
CA ALA A 98 5.48 -30.22 -25.92
C ALA A 98 4.19 -29.40 -25.85
N GLY A 99 3.79 -28.82 -26.97
CA GLY A 99 2.55 -28.08 -27.13
C GLY A 99 2.61 -27.14 -28.33
N LYS A 100 1.52 -26.41 -28.58
CA LYS A 100 1.47 -25.34 -29.57
C LYS A 100 1.07 -24.04 -28.91
N ILE A 101 1.66 -22.96 -29.38
CA ILE A 101 1.36 -21.61 -28.90
C ILE A 101 0.89 -20.80 -30.11
N PHE A 102 -0.32 -20.28 -30.01
CA PHE A 102 -0.87 -19.32 -30.96
C PHE A 102 -0.83 -17.95 -30.34
N TYR A 103 -0.43 -16.93 -31.10
CA TYR A 103 -0.53 -15.57 -30.64
C TYR A 103 -0.95 -14.60 -31.74
N ARG A 104 -1.65 -13.55 -31.35
CA ARG A 104 -1.90 -12.36 -32.17
C ARG A 104 -1.87 -11.10 -31.33
N ALA A 105 -1.29 -10.04 -31.86
CA ALA A 105 -1.46 -8.67 -31.39
C ALA A 105 -2.33 -7.94 -32.41
N THR A 106 -3.41 -7.29 -31.98
CA THR A 106 -4.37 -6.65 -32.88
C THR A 106 -4.90 -5.35 -32.31
N SER A 107 -4.96 -4.33 -33.18
CA SER A 107 -5.64 -3.05 -32.95
C SER A 107 -6.77 -2.82 -33.95
N SER A 108 -7.04 -3.80 -34.83
CA SER A 108 -8.03 -3.70 -35.91
C SER A 108 -9.21 -4.67 -35.76
N ASP A 109 -9.13 -5.66 -34.86
CA ASP A 109 -10.23 -6.59 -34.56
C ASP A 109 -11.25 -5.90 -33.66
N THR A 110 -12.12 -5.09 -34.25
CA THR A 110 -13.08 -4.25 -33.51
C THR A 110 -14.06 -5.06 -32.68
N ASP A 111 -14.43 -6.26 -33.14
CA ASP A 111 -15.37 -7.12 -32.43
C ASP A 111 -14.73 -7.65 -31.12
N LEU A 112 -13.49 -8.11 -31.20
CA LEU A 112 -12.72 -8.52 -30.02
C LEU A 112 -12.49 -7.35 -29.06
N LEU A 113 -12.06 -6.18 -29.55
CA LEU A 113 -11.79 -5.01 -28.72
C LEU A 113 -13.05 -4.51 -28.00
N ASN A 114 -14.20 -4.51 -28.69
CA ASN A 114 -15.48 -4.13 -28.10
C ASN A 114 -15.95 -5.15 -27.05
N ASP A 115 -15.80 -6.45 -27.30
CA ASP A 115 -16.15 -7.49 -26.32
C ASP A 115 -15.28 -7.39 -25.05
N LEU A 116 -13.96 -7.24 -25.22
CA LEU A 116 -13.04 -7.04 -24.10
C LEU A 116 -13.36 -5.77 -23.30
N THR A 117 -13.63 -4.65 -24.00
CA THR A 117 -14.04 -3.39 -23.38
C THR A 117 -15.30 -3.56 -22.53
N ASN A 118 -16.32 -4.23 -23.08
CA ASN A 118 -17.58 -4.47 -22.37
C ASN A 118 -17.38 -5.39 -21.15
N LYS A 119 -16.55 -6.44 -21.28
CA LYS A 119 -16.21 -7.34 -20.17
C LYS A 119 -15.45 -6.61 -19.07
N ILE A 120 -14.51 -5.72 -19.40
CA ILE A 120 -13.78 -4.91 -18.41
C ILE A 120 -14.74 -3.96 -17.68
N ARG A 121 -15.49 -3.14 -18.41
CA ARG A 121 -16.46 -2.19 -17.84
C ARG A 121 -17.49 -2.85 -16.93
N LYS A 122 -17.89 -4.08 -17.27
CA LYS A 122 -18.82 -4.88 -16.45
C LYS A 122 -18.20 -5.34 -15.13
N ASN A 123 -16.93 -5.77 -15.14
CA ASN A 123 -16.27 -6.34 -13.97
C ASN A 123 -15.60 -5.28 -13.09
N PHE A 124 -15.27 -4.11 -13.64
CA PHE A 124 -14.69 -2.99 -12.91
C PHE A 124 -15.62 -1.78 -13.07
N PRO A 125 -16.63 -1.60 -12.20
CA PRO A 125 -17.61 -0.52 -12.31
C PRO A 125 -17.11 0.84 -11.78
N ASN A 126 -15.82 0.95 -11.42
CA ASN A 126 -15.21 2.22 -10.99
C ASN A 126 -15.16 3.24 -12.15
N GLN A 127 -15.18 4.54 -11.84
CA GLN A 127 -15.29 5.61 -12.85
C GLN A 127 -14.18 5.54 -13.92
N GLU A 128 -12.95 5.17 -13.54
CA GLU A 128 -11.83 5.04 -14.48
C GLU A 128 -12.03 3.88 -15.47
N SER A 129 -12.49 2.72 -15.01
CA SER A 129 -12.72 1.56 -15.87
C SER A 129 -13.97 1.71 -16.73
N THR A 130 -14.92 2.58 -16.36
CA THR A 130 -16.08 2.89 -17.20
C THR A 130 -15.71 3.67 -18.46
N ASP A 131 -14.62 4.45 -18.44
CA ASP A 131 -14.13 5.20 -19.60
C ASP A 131 -13.16 4.39 -20.47
N PHE A 132 -12.60 3.30 -19.94
CA PHE A 132 -11.69 2.40 -20.65
C PHE A 132 -12.22 1.98 -22.02
N THR A 133 -11.41 2.11 -23.07
CA THR A 133 -11.73 1.63 -24.42
C THR A 133 -10.51 0.94 -25.01
N ALA A 134 -10.60 -0.37 -25.25
CA ALA A 134 -9.47 -1.15 -25.73
C ALA A 134 -8.93 -0.64 -27.09
N LEU A 135 -7.65 -0.26 -27.13
CA LEU A 135 -6.95 0.15 -28.35
C LEU A 135 -6.08 -0.97 -28.93
N GLN A 136 -5.58 -1.86 -28.08
CA GLN A 136 -4.83 -3.04 -28.51
C GLN A 136 -5.11 -4.23 -27.60
N ALA A 137 -5.21 -5.41 -28.20
CA ALA A 137 -5.32 -6.68 -27.50
C ALA A 137 -4.27 -7.67 -28.01
N ILE A 138 -3.71 -8.46 -27.09
CA ILE A 138 -2.77 -9.54 -27.37
C ILE A 138 -3.40 -10.83 -26.84
N VAL A 139 -3.72 -11.75 -27.73
CA VAL A 139 -4.28 -13.07 -27.40
C VAL A 139 -3.17 -14.10 -27.52
N ILE A 140 -2.92 -14.87 -26.47
CA ILE A 140 -1.89 -15.91 -26.43
C ILE A 140 -2.53 -17.19 -25.93
N THR A 141 -2.49 -18.25 -26.72
CA THR A 141 -3.16 -19.52 -26.43
C THR A 141 -2.16 -20.66 -26.45
N TRP A 142 -2.05 -21.38 -25.33
CA TRP A 142 -1.30 -22.63 -25.27
C TRP A 142 -2.27 -23.80 -25.36
N ILE A 143 -2.08 -24.65 -26.37
CA ILE A 143 -2.88 -25.85 -26.59
C ILE A 143 -2.00 -27.09 -26.63
N ASP A 144 -2.62 -28.24 -26.37
CA ASP A 144 -1.95 -29.54 -26.38
C ASP A 144 -0.68 -29.53 -25.48
N VAL A 145 -0.73 -28.81 -24.35
CA VAL A 145 0.41 -28.63 -23.46
C VAL A 145 0.66 -29.92 -22.68
N MET A 146 1.76 -30.58 -22.99
CA MET A 146 2.08 -31.92 -22.52
C MET A 146 3.43 -31.97 -21.80
N ARG A 147 3.53 -32.96 -20.91
CA ARG A 147 4.80 -33.49 -20.38
C ARG A 147 5.19 -34.75 -21.17
N GLU A 148 6.45 -35.19 -21.04
CA GLU A 148 6.99 -36.33 -21.81
C GLU A 148 6.14 -37.62 -21.71
N ASP A 149 5.43 -37.80 -20.60
CA ASP A 149 4.52 -38.91 -20.34
C ASP A 149 3.06 -38.58 -20.73
N ILE A 150 2.70 -39.03 -21.95
CA ILE A 150 1.49 -38.75 -22.73
C ILE A 150 0.18 -39.22 -22.03
N GLU A 151 0.25 -40.10 -21.03
CA GLU A 151 -0.93 -40.73 -20.42
C GLU A 151 -1.79 -39.79 -19.56
N LYS A 152 -1.27 -38.63 -19.13
CA LYS A 152 -1.99 -37.70 -18.25
C LYS A 152 -2.78 -36.62 -18.98
N GLY A 153 -2.96 -36.73 -20.30
CA GLY A 153 -3.68 -35.73 -21.09
C GLY A 153 -2.93 -34.40 -21.24
N SER A 154 -3.55 -33.45 -21.94
CA SER A 154 -2.94 -32.15 -22.24
C SER A 154 -3.64 -31.01 -21.50
N ASN A 155 -2.88 -29.97 -21.18
CA ASN A 155 -3.45 -28.73 -20.65
C ASN A 155 -3.77 -27.76 -21.79
N GLN A 156 -4.72 -26.86 -21.54
CA GLN A 156 -5.11 -25.82 -22.48
C GLN A 156 -5.58 -24.57 -21.72
N PHE A 157 -4.95 -23.44 -22.02
CA PHE A 157 -5.19 -22.17 -21.35
C PHE A 157 -4.83 -20.99 -22.27
N GLN A 158 -5.40 -19.82 -21.98
CA GLN A 158 -5.26 -18.61 -22.78
C GLN A 158 -5.05 -17.40 -21.90
N MET A 159 -4.14 -16.53 -22.32
CA MET A 159 -3.91 -15.20 -21.74
C MET A 159 -4.36 -14.15 -22.74
N VAL A 160 -5.11 -13.15 -22.30
CA VAL A 160 -5.44 -11.98 -23.12
C VAL A 160 -5.01 -10.71 -22.40
N LEU A 161 -4.04 -9.99 -22.97
CA LEU A 161 -3.63 -8.67 -22.50
C LEU A 161 -4.37 -7.61 -23.30
N VAL A 162 -4.83 -6.56 -22.65
CA VAL A 162 -5.57 -5.48 -23.33
C VAL A 162 -5.24 -4.14 -22.70
N THR A 163 -5.05 -3.12 -23.56
CA THR A 163 -4.59 -1.79 -23.15
C THR A 163 -5.30 -0.70 -23.96
N ASP A 164 -5.50 0.45 -23.34
CA ASP A 164 -5.85 1.72 -24.00
C ASP A 164 -4.67 2.71 -24.05
N GLY A 165 -3.48 2.26 -23.61
CA GLY A 165 -2.27 3.07 -23.50
C GLY A 165 -2.10 3.80 -22.16
N MET A 166 -3.10 3.77 -21.29
CA MET A 166 -3.05 4.36 -19.94
C MET A 166 -3.40 3.35 -18.84
N SER A 167 -4.37 2.48 -19.10
CA SER A 167 -4.76 1.36 -18.27
C SER A 167 -4.60 0.06 -19.03
N SER A 168 -4.22 -1.00 -18.32
CA SER A 168 -4.02 -2.31 -18.90
C SER A 168 -4.62 -3.39 -18.01
N TYR A 169 -5.18 -4.42 -18.65
CA TYR A 169 -5.83 -5.54 -17.99
C TYR A 169 -5.32 -6.85 -18.58
N VAL A 170 -5.40 -7.91 -17.78
CA VAL A 170 -5.13 -9.28 -18.21
C VAL A 170 -6.31 -10.18 -17.93
N PHE A 171 -6.63 -11.06 -18.87
CA PHE A 171 -7.50 -12.20 -18.68
C PHE A 171 -6.65 -13.47 -18.64
N LEU A 172 -6.85 -14.30 -17.62
CA LEU A 172 -6.28 -15.64 -17.52
C LEU A 172 -7.41 -16.66 -17.62
N ILE A 173 -7.37 -17.54 -18.61
CA ILE A 173 -8.48 -18.42 -18.96
C ILE A 173 -7.98 -19.86 -19.00
N TYR A 174 -8.57 -20.72 -18.19
CA TYR A 174 -8.21 -22.12 -18.04
C TYR A 174 -9.32 -23.00 -18.62
N ASN A 175 -9.07 -23.58 -19.79
CA ASN A 175 -10.01 -24.53 -20.38
C ASN A 175 -9.86 -25.91 -19.72
N GLN A 176 -8.64 -26.46 -19.68
CA GLN A 176 -8.40 -27.76 -19.04
C GLN A 176 -7.01 -27.83 -18.44
N ILE A 177 -6.93 -28.40 -17.23
CA ILE A 177 -5.69 -28.73 -16.53
C ILE A 177 -5.75 -30.20 -16.12
N ASN A 178 -5.16 -31.06 -16.95
CA ASN A 178 -5.11 -32.51 -16.73
C ASN A 178 -3.86 -32.94 -15.93
N TRP A 179 -2.78 -32.15 -15.97
CA TRP A 179 -1.58 -32.36 -15.15
C TRP A 179 -1.13 -31.07 -14.47
N THR A 180 -0.52 -31.19 -13.29
CA THR A 180 -0.16 -30.05 -12.42
C THR A 180 1.30 -30.02 -11.98
N GLU A 181 2.06 -31.07 -12.27
CA GLU A 181 3.41 -31.28 -11.76
C GLU A 181 4.27 -32.05 -12.76
N LYS A 182 5.58 -31.78 -12.76
CA LYS A 182 6.62 -32.65 -13.33
C LYS A 182 7.84 -32.64 -12.40
N ASP A 183 8.39 -33.83 -12.12
CA ASP A 183 9.61 -34.04 -11.32
C ASP A 183 9.62 -33.34 -9.94
N GLY A 184 8.48 -33.33 -9.23
CA GLY A 184 8.36 -32.67 -7.93
C GLY A 184 8.12 -31.16 -7.98
N GLN A 185 8.12 -30.56 -9.17
CA GLN A 185 7.78 -29.14 -9.37
C GLN A 185 6.34 -28.99 -9.85
N PHE A 186 5.53 -28.33 -9.02
CA PHE A 186 4.18 -27.91 -9.36
C PHE A 186 4.18 -26.65 -10.21
N ALA A 187 3.19 -26.54 -11.09
CA ALA A 187 3.01 -25.35 -11.89
C ALA A 187 2.72 -24.12 -11.01
N GLN A 188 3.27 -22.96 -11.38
CA GLN A 188 3.00 -21.67 -10.73
C GLN A 188 2.17 -20.78 -11.64
N ALA A 189 1.24 -20.02 -11.06
CA ALA A 189 0.45 -19.01 -11.75
C ALA A 189 0.34 -17.74 -10.89
N GLY A 190 0.46 -16.57 -11.50
CA GLY A 190 0.43 -15.29 -10.81
C GLY A 190 1.04 -14.13 -11.61
N LEU A 191 0.99 -12.95 -11.02
CA LEU A 191 1.57 -11.71 -11.51
C LEU A 191 2.81 -11.40 -10.65
N TYR A 192 3.96 -11.19 -11.28
CA TYR A 192 5.25 -11.00 -10.61
C TYR A 192 5.89 -9.69 -11.07
N PHE A 193 6.46 -8.95 -10.14
CA PHE A 193 7.15 -7.69 -10.42
C PHE A 193 8.57 -7.71 -9.86
N SER A 194 9.47 -6.99 -10.53
CA SER A 194 10.91 -7.05 -10.28
C SER A 194 11.35 -6.48 -8.92
N ASP A 195 10.49 -5.70 -8.25
CA ASP A 195 10.75 -5.24 -6.88
C ASP A 195 10.40 -6.28 -5.79
N GLY A 196 9.74 -7.39 -6.17
CA GLY A 196 9.28 -8.45 -5.28
C GLY A 196 7.78 -8.45 -4.97
N ARG A 197 7.02 -7.42 -5.40
CA ARG A 197 5.55 -7.47 -5.41
C ARG A 197 5.05 -8.62 -6.28
N ARG A 198 4.00 -9.31 -5.82
CA ARG A 198 3.35 -10.37 -6.58
C ARG A 198 1.89 -10.54 -6.19
N GLU A 199 1.10 -11.08 -7.11
CA GLU A 199 -0.27 -11.54 -6.91
C GLU A 199 -0.34 -13.01 -7.37
N THR A 200 -0.32 -13.95 -6.42
CA THR A 200 -0.32 -15.39 -6.73
C THR A 200 -1.73 -15.92 -6.91
N MET A 201 -1.94 -16.75 -7.93
CA MET A 201 -3.22 -17.43 -8.11
C MET A 201 -3.48 -18.44 -6.98
N VAL A 202 -4.75 -18.67 -6.66
CA VAL A 202 -5.15 -19.71 -5.70
C VAL A 202 -4.56 -21.07 -6.10
N ASN A 203 -4.03 -21.79 -5.11
CA ASN A 203 -3.36 -23.08 -5.28
C ASN A 203 -2.11 -23.07 -6.19
N SER A 204 -1.56 -21.90 -6.54
CA SER A 204 -0.30 -21.80 -7.28
C SER A 204 0.83 -22.56 -6.55
N GLY A 205 1.64 -23.33 -7.31
CA GLY A 205 2.72 -24.12 -6.73
C GLY A 205 2.27 -25.38 -5.97
N THR A 206 1.01 -25.81 -6.13
CA THR A 206 0.45 -27.00 -5.45
C THR A 206 -0.24 -27.97 -6.43
N PRO A 207 -0.53 -29.23 -6.03
CA PRO A 207 -1.31 -30.17 -6.85
C PRO A 207 -2.73 -29.68 -7.18
N ASN A 208 -3.25 -28.74 -6.39
CA ASN A 208 -4.62 -28.23 -6.49
C ASN A 208 -4.76 -27.07 -7.48
N ILE A 209 -3.68 -26.65 -8.16
CA ILE A 209 -3.75 -25.64 -9.23
C ILE A 209 -4.73 -26.02 -10.35
N ARG A 210 -5.05 -27.32 -10.50
CA ARG A 210 -6.12 -27.80 -11.40
C ARG A 210 -7.49 -27.18 -11.11
N GLU A 211 -7.76 -26.77 -9.88
CA GLU A 211 -9.04 -26.16 -9.48
C GLU A 211 -9.26 -24.80 -10.11
N LEU A 212 -8.23 -24.18 -10.69
CA LEU A 212 -8.36 -22.92 -11.43
C LEU A 212 -9.40 -23.00 -12.55
N VAL A 213 -9.66 -24.18 -13.12
CA VAL A 213 -10.71 -24.40 -14.14
C VAL A 213 -12.13 -24.26 -13.59
N ASN A 214 -12.33 -24.43 -12.28
CA ASN A 214 -13.63 -24.40 -11.60
C ASN A 214 -13.83 -23.12 -10.75
N LEU A 215 -12.79 -22.31 -10.59
CA LEU A 215 -12.79 -21.08 -9.80
C LEU A 215 -12.81 -19.85 -10.73
N SER A 216 -13.17 -18.67 -10.21
CA SER A 216 -13.20 -17.43 -10.99
C SER A 216 -13.14 -16.18 -10.11
N ASN A 217 -12.77 -15.04 -10.70
CA ASN A 217 -12.95 -13.73 -10.09
C ASN A 217 -13.95 -12.82 -10.83
N ASN A 218 -14.52 -13.27 -11.94
CA ASN A 218 -15.44 -12.49 -12.77
C ASN A 218 -16.79 -13.18 -13.00
N GLN A 219 -17.14 -14.11 -12.11
CA GLN A 219 -18.37 -14.92 -12.15
C GLN A 219 -18.47 -15.84 -13.39
N ASN A 220 -17.35 -16.10 -14.09
CA ASN A 220 -17.26 -17.10 -15.15
C ASN A 220 -16.17 -18.12 -14.80
N GLU A 221 -16.57 -19.35 -14.51
CA GLU A 221 -15.66 -20.45 -14.12
C GLU A 221 -14.47 -20.58 -15.09
N GLY A 222 -13.29 -20.80 -14.51
CA GLY A 222 -12.03 -20.91 -15.25
C GLY A 222 -11.52 -19.60 -15.83
N THR A 223 -12.16 -18.46 -15.56
CA THR A 223 -11.76 -17.15 -16.08
C THR A 223 -11.43 -16.18 -14.95
N TYR A 224 -10.30 -15.50 -15.10
CA TYR A 224 -9.83 -14.47 -14.19
C TYR A 224 -9.50 -13.20 -14.96
N ILE A 225 -9.77 -12.05 -14.37
CA ILE A 225 -9.48 -10.73 -14.93
C ILE A 225 -8.84 -9.87 -13.86
N PHE A 226 -7.77 -9.16 -14.22
CA PHE A 226 -7.11 -8.22 -13.31
C PHE A 226 -6.78 -6.93 -14.04
N ARG A 227 -6.89 -5.78 -13.35
CA ARG A 227 -6.20 -4.56 -13.81
C ARG A 227 -4.73 -4.73 -13.44
N ILE A 228 -3.84 -4.61 -14.42
CA ILE A 228 -2.40 -4.79 -14.23
C ILE A 228 -1.64 -3.47 -14.27
N SER A 229 -2.31 -2.36 -14.57
CA SER A 229 -1.78 -1.00 -14.43
C SER A 229 -2.04 -0.45 -13.03
N GLY A 230 -1.03 0.14 -12.39
CA GLY A 230 -1.08 0.69 -11.03
C GLY A 230 -0.08 0.04 -10.08
N ALA A 231 -0.09 0.44 -8.81
CA ALA A 231 0.89 -0.05 -7.82
C ALA A 231 0.67 -1.52 -7.42
N THR A 232 -0.53 -2.05 -7.54
CA THR A 232 -0.82 -3.47 -7.30
C THR A 232 -1.91 -3.91 -8.26
N PRO A 233 -1.91 -5.18 -8.72
CA PRO A 233 -2.99 -5.68 -9.54
C PRO A 233 -4.35 -5.56 -8.83
N GLU A 234 -5.38 -5.16 -9.57
CA GLU A 234 -6.76 -5.04 -9.06
C GLU A 234 -7.55 -6.32 -9.33
N ASP A 235 -8.16 -6.92 -8.31
CA ASP A 235 -9.18 -7.97 -8.47
C ASP A 235 -10.59 -7.33 -8.48
N PRO A 236 -11.45 -7.64 -9.47
CA PRO A 236 -12.80 -7.09 -9.60
C PRO A 236 -13.76 -7.47 -8.46
N ARG A 237 -13.47 -8.51 -7.66
CA ARG A 237 -14.27 -8.87 -6.49
C ARG A 237 -14.08 -7.90 -5.33
N GLY A 238 -13.08 -7.03 -5.42
CA GLY A 238 -12.48 -6.42 -4.25
C GLY A 238 -11.80 -7.49 -3.39
N THR A 239 -10.84 -7.10 -2.56
CA THR A 239 -10.47 -7.91 -1.40
C THR A 239 -11.71 -8.04 -0.51
N LEU A 240 -12.45 -9.14 -0.66
CA LEU A 240 -13.45 -9.63 0.30
C LEU A 240 -12.77 -10.14 1.58
N ILE A 241 -11.85 -9.33 2.11
CA ILE A 241 -11.57 -9.25 3.53
C ILE A 241 -12.35 -8.01 3.97
N GLU A 242 -13.68 -8.11 3.92
CA GLU A 242 -14.46 -7.40 4.93
C GLU A 242 -14.19 -8.15 6.23
N ASP A 243 -13.38 -7.52 7.07
CA ASP A 243 -13.54 -7.60 8.51
C ASP A 243 -15.00 -7.30 8.83
N ASP A 244 -15.83 -8.35 8.86
CA ASP A 244 -17.13 -8.32 9.54
C ASP A 244 -16.88 -8.39 11.07
N TYR A 245 -16.03 -7.48 11.56
CA TYR A 245 -15.99 -7.08 12.95
C TYR A 245 -16.78 -5.77 13.05
N SER A 246 -18.11 -5.91 13.00
CA SER A 246 -19.00 -4.90 13.56
C SER A 246 -18.68 -4.73 15.04
N TYR A 247 -17.80 -3.80 15.38
CA TYR A 247 -17.51 -3.39 16.76
C TYR A 247 -18.64 -2.50 17.28
N SER A 248 -19.85 -3.08 17.36
CA SER A 248 -21.00 -2.48 18.04
C SER A 248 -21.35 -3.19 19.36
N ASP A 249 -20.57 -4.19 19.79
CA ASP A 249 -20.87 -5.02 20.97
C ASP A 249 -19.92 -4.81 22.17
N TYR A 250 -19.21 -3.67 22.24
CA TYR A 250 -18.50 -3.26 23.47
C TYR A 250 -18.88 -1.84 23.90
N GLU A 251 -20.16 -1.64 24.19
CA GLU A 251 -20.54 -0.82 25.34
C GLU A 251 -21.13 -1.75 26.40
N PRO A 252 -20.39 -2.10 27.48
CA PRO A 252 -21.04 -2.58 28.68
C PRO A 252 -21.67 -1.37 29.37
N GLU A 253 -22.84 -0.94 28.91
CA GLU A 253 -23.76 -0.26 29.80
C GLU A 253 -24.19 -1.28 30.85
N TYR A 254 -23.73 -1.06 32.08
CA TYR A 254 -24.22 -1.76 33.27
C TYR A 254 -25.74 -1.54 33.37
N ASP A 255 -26.52 -2.57 33.08
CA ASP A 255 -27.83 -2.72 33.70
C ASP A 255 -28.00 -4.12 34.27
N SER A 256 -27.95 -4.18 35.59
CA SER A 256 -28.20 -5.37 36.39
C SER A 256 -29.71 -5.63 36.41
N ASP A 257 -30.16 -6.59 35.60
CA ASP A 257 -31.30 -7.49 35.85
C ASP A 257 -32.01 -7.85 34.53
N SER A 258 -31.53 -8.86 33.81
CA SER A 258 -32.41 -9.76 33.05
C SER A 258 -31.69 -11.02 32.57
N GLU A 259 -31.62 -12.02 33.44
CA GLU A 259 -31.62 -13.41 32.99
C GLU A 259 -32.96 -13.70 32.28
N HIS A 260 -32.94 -13.94 30.96
CA HIS A 260 -33.53 -15.11 30.30
C HIS A 260 -33.70 -14.95 28.77
N LYS A 261 -33.09 -15.92 28.06
CA LYS A 261 -33.49 -16.51 26.75
C LYS A 261 -33.37 -15.64 25.49
N ARG A 262 -32.25 -15.81 24.78
CA ARG A 262 -32.29 -15.96 23.31
C ARG A 262 -31.89 -17.37 22.94
N GLN A 263 -32.93 -18.14 22.64
CA GLN A 263 -32.89 -19.51 22.17
C GLN A 263 -32.45 -19.46 20.70
N HIS A 264 -31.21 -19.87 20.39
CA HIS A 264 -30.78 -20.05 19.01
C HIS A 264 -31.65 -21.11 18.34
N LYS A 265 -32.31 -20.69 17.27
CA LYS A 265 -33.19 -21.50 16.44
C LYS A 265 -32.31 -22.44 15.60
N LEU A 266 -32.33 -23.73 15.92
CA LEU A 266 -31.86 -24.80 15.06
C LEU A 266 -32.60 -24.79 13.72
N LEU A 267 -31.83 -25.00 12.63
CA LEU A 267 -32.12 -25.74 11.39
C LEU A 267 -30.72 -25.93 10.74
N SER A 268 -30.17 -27.11 10.46
CA SER A 268 -30.79 -28.30 9.87
C SER A 268 -30.17 -29.62 10.39
N GLU A 269 -31.00 -30.66 10.48
CA GLU A 269 -30.67 -32.02 10.94
C GLU A 269 -29.80 -32.85 9.95
N TYR A 270 -29.20 -32.22 8.94
CA TYR A 270 -28.49 -32.88 7.83
C TYR A 270 -27.14 -32.25 7.47
N CYS A 271 -26.46 -31.61 8.43
CA CYS A 271 -25.08 -31.18 8.19
C CYS A 271 -24.13 -32.40 8.24
N PRO A 272 -23.15 -32.51 7.32
CA PRO A 272 -22.11 -33.52 7.40
C PRO A 272 -21.38 -33.42 8.74
N THR A 273 -21.03 -34.55 9.36
CA THR A 273 -20.29 -34.54 10.63
C THR A 273 -18.87 -34.03 10.42
N ASP A 274 -18.56 -32.87 10.98
CA ASP A 274 -17.20 -32.32 11.04
C ASP A 274 -16.34 -33.14 12.01
N SER A 275 -15.11 -33.45 11.60
CA SER A 275 -14.13 -34.18 12.42
C SER A 275 -13.57 -33.33 13.56
N TYR A 276 -13.64 -32.00 13.47
CA TYR A 276 -13.10 -31.06 14.45
C TYR A 276 -14.16 -30.47 15.41
N ARG A 277 -15.47 -30.68 15.15
CA ARG A 277 -16.59 -30.02 15.86
C ARG A 277 -16.41 -28.48 15.94
N ASP A 278 -17.04 -27.81 16.90
CA ASP A 278 -17.07 -26.34 17.09
C ASP A 278 -15.70 -25.68 17.41
N GLN A 279 -14.59 -26.40 17.22
CA GLN A 279 -13.24 -25.91 17.48
C GLN A 279 -12.35 -26.18 16.27
N CYS A 280 -12.46 -25.31 15.27
CA CYS A 280 -11.60 -25.34 14.09
C CYS A 280 -10.22 -24.74 14.43
N PRO A 281 -9.09 -25.45 14.19
CA PRO A 281 -7.74 -24.93 14.46
C PRO A 281 -7.40 -23.69 13.62
N MET A 282 -6.51 -22.82 14.12
CA MET A 282 -6.16 -21.52 13.51
C MET A 282 -5.53 -21.63 12.12
N GLU A 283 -4.88 -22.75 11.83
CA GLU A 283 -4.30 -23.10 10.53
C GLU A 283 -5.32 -23.70 9.53
N CYS A 284 -6.60 -23.69 9.88
CA CYS A 284 -7.69 -24.25 9.10
C CYS A 284 -8.78 -23.20 8.84
N GLN A 285 -9.47 -23.34 7.71
CA GLN A 285 -10.54 -22.42 7.31
C GLN A 285 -11.90 -23.07 7.50
N VAL A 286 -12.86 -22.32 8.05
CA VAL A 286 -14.25 -22.76 8.14
C VAL A 286 -15.00 -22.36 6.88
N LEU A 287 -15.51 -23.34 6.13
CA LEU A 287 -16.35 -23.11 4.96
C LEU A 287 -17.81 -23.29 5.35
N THR A 288 -18.65 -22.30 5.06
CA THR A 288 -20.10 -22.37 5.32
C THR A 288 -20.86 -22.31 4.00
N ASN A 289 -21.81 -23.21 3.81
CA ASN A 289 -22.64 -23.25 2.61
C ASN A 289 -23.94 -22.44 2.76
N ASP A 290 -24.66 -22.25 1.66
CA ASP A 290 -25.94 -21.51 1.57
C ASP A 290 -27.07 -22.07 2.45
N ARG A 291 -26.89 -23.26 3.04
CA ARG A 291 -27.85 -23.88 3.97
C ARG A 291 -27.44 -23.68 5.44
N GLY A 292 -26.36 -22.95 5.70
CA GLY A 292 -25.84 -22.67 7.04
C GLY A 292 -25.07 -23.82 7.68
N CYS A 293 -24.64 -24.83 6.90
CA CYS A 293 -23.77 -25.88 7.42
C CYS A 293 -22.31 -25.46 7.26
N SER A 294 -21.56 -25.50 8.36
CA SER A 294 -20.14 -25.15 8.43
C SER A 294 -19.26 -26.40 8.53
N LEU A 295 -18.12 -26.39 7.83
CA LEU A 295 -17.12 -27.46 7.84
C LEU A 295 -15.71 -26.86 7.94
N CYS A 296 -14.91 -27.32 8.89
CA CYS A 296 -13.51 -26.96 9.07
C CYS A 296 -12.60 -27.71 8.09
N VAL A 297 -11.77 -26.98 7.35
CA VAL A 297 -10.88 -27.51 6.30
C VAL A 297 -9.44 -27.04 6.53
N CYS A 298 -8.53 -27.98 6.74
CA CYS A 298 -7.12 -27.73 7.05
C CYS A 298 -6.21 -28.05 5.86
N ALA A 299 -5.07 -27.36 5.76
CA ALA A 299 -4.07 -27.60 4.71
C ALA A 299 -3.35 -28.98 4.81
N GLN A 300 -3.51 -29.71 5.91
CA GLN A 300 -3.03 -31.09 6.10
C GLN A 300 -4.04 -31.95 6.89
N PRO A 301 -4.17 -33.26 6.62
CA PRO A 301 -4.96 -34.15 7.47
C PRO A 301 -4.22 -34.44 8.79
N PRO A 302 -4.94 -34.75 9.89
CA PRO A 302 -4.31 -34.99 11.18
C PRO A 302 -3.44 -36.25 11.12
N GLU A 303 -2.21 -36.17 11.63
CA GLU A 303 -1.33 -37.33 11.81
C GLU A 303 -2.01 -38.38 12.70
N SER A 304 -2.61 -39.40 12.09
CA SER A 304 -3.05 -40.58 12.80
C SER A 304 -1.85 -41.49 13.09
N GLY A 305 -1.38 -41.47 14.34
CA GLY A 305 -0.89 -42.65 15.08
C GLY A 305 0.31 -43.43 14.52
N LYS A 306 1.44 -43.30 15.22
CA LYS A 306 2.60 -44.21 15.16
C LYS A 306 2.21 -45.69 15.26
N THR A 307 2.59 -46.47 14.25
CA THR A 307 3.14 -47.86 14.33
C THR A 307 4.01 -48.02 13.09
N GLY A 308 5.28 -48.45 13.08
CA GLY A 308 6.11 -49.22 13.98
C GLY A 308 6.70 -50.38 13.16
N LYS A 309 8.04 -50.43 13.04
CA LYS A 309 8.93 -51.44 12.40
C LYS A 309 9.42 -51.08 10.99
N LYS A 310 10.66 -51.34 10.57
CA LYS A 310 11.97 -51.73 11.16
C LYS A 310 12.83 -52.06 9.92
N ASP A 311 14.15 -51.87 10.03
CA ASP A 311 15.20 -52.60 9.29
C ASP A 311 15.24 -52.34 7.75
N ASP A 312 16.36 -52.21 7.04
CA ASP A 312 17.78 -52.31 7.37
C ASP A 312 18.65 -51.67 6.27
N GLU A 313 19.80 -51.18 6.73
CA GLU A 313 21.16 -51.30 6.17
C GLU A 313 21.61 -50.75 4.78
N VAL A 314 22.64 -49.89 4.88
CA VAL A 314 24.01 -50.00 4.31
C VAL A 314 24.11 -50.17 2.77
N SER A 315 24.73 -49.29 1.99
CA SER A 315 26.18 -48.99 1.92
C SER A 315 26.39 -47.94 0.79
N LYS A 316 27.15 -46.86 0.96
CA LYS A 316 28.63 -46.73 0.87
C LYS A 316 29.18 -46.88 -0.56
N ILE A 317 30.15 -45.99 -0.87
CA ILE A 317 31.22 -46.05 -1.90
C ILE A 317 30.88 -45.31 -3.20
N VAL A 318 31.72 -44.51 -3.88
CA VAL A 318 33.04 -43.85 -3.70
C VAL A 318 33.15 -42.87 -4.91
N VAL A 319 33.80 -41.72 -4.72
CA VAL A 319 34.26 -40.79 -5.78
C VAL A 319 35.56 -41.31 -6.39
N PRO A 320 35.83 -41.21 -7.71
CA PRO A 320 36.84 -40.24 -8.19
C PRO A 320 36.54 -39.70 -9.62
N SER A 321 36.58 -38.39 -9.87
CA SER A 321 37.75 -37.51 -10.13
C SER A 321 38.21 -37.46 -11.61
N GLN A 322 38.63 -36.24 -12.00
CA GLN A 322 39.44 -35.86 -13.18
C GLN A 322 38.64 -35.79 -14.49
N GLY A 323 38.67 -34.71 -15.28
CA GLY A 323 39.56 -33.56 -15.35
C GLY A 323 39.94 -33.37 -16.81
N GLU A 324 39.83 -32.15 -17.35
CA GLU A 324 40.71 -31.60 -18.39
C GLU A 324 40.27 -30.17 -18.77
N GLU A 325 41.22 -29.24 -18.61
CA GLU A 325 41.25 -27.92 -19.24
C GLU A 325 41.61 -28.05 -20.72
N ILE A 326 41.30 -27.05 -21.56
CA ILE A 326 42.29 -26.21 -22.27
C ILE A 326 41.65 -25.27 -23.32
N ASN A 327 42.03 -24.00 -23.16
CA ASN A 327 42.25 -22.89 -24.10
C ASN A 327 41.17 -22.13 -24.87
N ALA A 328 41.23 -20.83 -24.60
CA ALA A 328 40.80 -19.68 -25.35
C ALA A 328 41.49 -19.51 -26.72
N ILE A 329 40.78 -18.87 -27.66
CA ILE A 329 41.35 -18.03 -28.72
C ILE A 329 40.45 -16.80 -28.90
N SER A 330 41.09 -15.64 -28.91
CA SER A 330 40.59 -14.30 -29.27
C SER A 330 40.57 -14.09 -30.79
N GLU A 331 39.64 -13.30 -31.32
CA GLU A 331 39.91 -12.40 -32.47
C GLU A 331 38.84 -11.30 -32.64
N GLU A 332 39.25 -10.24 -33.33
CA GLU A 332 38.83 -8.84 -33.24
C GLU A 332 37.91 -8.37 -34.40
N THR A 333 37.08 -7.35 -34.12
CA THR A 333 36.62 -6.22 -34.97
C THR A 333 35.92 -6.42 -36.33
N THR A 334 34.79 -5.70 -36.51
CA THR A 334 34.66 -4.69 -37.58
C THR A 334 33.66 -3.57 -37.23
N LYS A 335 34.05 -2.32 -37.50
CA LYS A 335 33.28 -1.06 -37.37
C LYS A 335 32.42 -0.79 -38.61
N SER A 336 31.31 -0.06 -38.41
CA SER A 336 30.77 0.89 -39.41
C SER A 336 30.32 2.20 -38.74
N LYS A 337 30.71 3.31 -39.37
CA LYS A 337 30.53 4.74 -39.04
C LYS A 337 29.28 5.29 -39.73
N LEU A 338 28.63 6.29 -39.12
CA LEU A 338 27.92 7.42 -39.79
C LEU A 338 27.83 8.58 -38.79
N ILE A 339 28.80 9.49 -38.79
CA ILE A 339 28.80 10.88 -39.33
C ILE A 339 27.95 11.86 -38.50
N VAL A 340 28.69 12.71 -37.79
CA VAL A 340 28.30 13.96 -37.13
C VAL A 340 28.42 15.10 -38.14
N SER A 341 27.47 16.02 -38.16
CA SER A 341 27.68 17.40 -38.61
C SER A 341 27.30 18.35 -37.47
N THR A 342 28.32 19.02 -36.94
CA THR A 342 28.23 20.18 -36.06
C THR A 342 28.01 21.44 -36.88
N ASP A 343 27.13 22.33 -36.41
CA ASP A 343 27.36 23.77 -36.48
C ASP A 343 26.94 24.39 -35.14
N LEU A 344 27.87 25.17 -34.58
CA LEU A 344 27.81 25.87 -33.31
C LEU A 344 27.24 27.28 -33.50
N GLU A 345 26.91 27.90 -32.36
CA GLU A 345 26.68 29.33 -32.12
C GLU A 345 25.22 29.80 -32.07
N ASN A 346 24.59 29.63 -30.90
CA ASN A 346 24.06 30.76 -30.13
C ASN A 346 23.82 30.31 -28.68
N LEU A 347 24.70 30.76 -27.79
CA LEU A 347 24.62 30.56 -26.35
C LEU A 347 23.91 31.78 -25.75
N GLU A 348 22.59 31.74 -25.67
CA GLU A 348 21.82 32.62 -24.79
C GLU A 348 20.90 31.78 -23.90
N SER A 349 21.03 32.04 -22.61
CA SER A 349 20.31 31.46 -21.48
C SER A 349 18.80 31.38 -21.71
N ILE A 350 18.22 30.20 -21.57
CA ILE A 350 16.80 30.03 -21.27
C ILE A 350 16.69 29.02 -20.13
N GLN A 351 16.26 29.53 -18.97
CA GLN A 351 15.68 28.73 -17.90
C GLN A 351 14.35 28.18 -18.42
N ASP A 352 14.23 26.86 -18.53
CA ASP A 352 12.94 26.22 -18.78
C ASP A 352 12.08 26.33 -17.51
N VAL A 353 11.30 27.41 -17.47
CA VAL A 353 10.14 27.57 -16.60
C VAL A 353 9.08 26.59 -17.12
N GLU A 354 8.65 25.65 -16.27
CA GLU A 354 7.51 24.77 -16.53
C GLU A 354 6.31 25.58 -17.04
N ASP A 355 5.73 25.16 -18.16
CA ASP A 355 4.52 25.71 -18.75
C ASP A 355 3.35 25.65 -17.75
N ILE A 356 3.18 26.68 -16.92
CA ILE A 356 1.94 26.90 -16.17
C ILE A 356 0.87 27.23 -17.20
N GLU A 357 -0.08 26.32 -17.42
CA GLU A 357 -1.26 26.60 -18.23
C GLU A 357 -2.06 27.72 -17.54
N LEU A 358 -1.94 28.94 -18.09
CA LEU A 358 -2.25 30.20 -17.38
C LEU A 358 -3.73 30.44 -17.07
N SER A 359 -4.64 29.55 -17.49
CA SER A 359 -6.07 29.66 -17.20
C SER A 359 -6.76 28.30 -17.20
N CYS A 360 -7.88 28.19 -16.48
CA CYS A 360 -8.77 27.05 -16.44
C CYS A 360 -9.16 26.54 -17.83
N ALA A 361 -9.43 27.47 -18.75
CA ALA A 361 -9.83 27.16 -20.11
C ALA A 361 -8.68 26.58 -20.96
N VAL A 362 -7.43 26.89 -20.63
CA VAL A 362 -6.25 26.26 -21.25
C VAL A 362 -5.97 24.92 -20.59
N ALA A 363 -5.99 24.88 -19.26
CA ALA A 363 -5.74 23.69 -18.47
C ALA A 363 -6.67 22.52 -18.83
N SER A 364 -7.96 22.83 -18.95
CA SER A 364 -9.01 21.86 -19.28
C SER A 364 -8.93 21.30 -20.72
N ARG A 365 -8.05 21.82 -21.59
CA ARG A 365 -7.91 21.31 -22.97
C ARG A 365 -7.05 20.06 -23.06
N LYS A 366 -6.12 19.86 -22.09
CA LYS A 366 -5.21 18.71 -22.08
C LYS A 366 -5.57 17.68 -21.02
N MET A 367 -6.00 18.12 -19.84
CA MET A 367 -6.38 17.26 -18.72
C MET A 367 -7.44 17.96 -17.85
N GLN A 368 -8.12 17.23 -16.98
CA GLN A 368 -8.98 17.85 -15.99
C GLN A 368 -8.12 18.40 -14.83
N PRO A 369 -8.06 19.72 -14.61
CA PRO A 369 -7.07 20.31 -13.68
C PRO A 369 -7.49 20.32 -12.21
N CYS A 370 -8.77 20.06 -11.92
CA CYS A 370 -9.35 20.05 -10.58
C CYS A 370 -10.20 18.80 -10.39
N SER A 371 -10.50 18.44 -9.13
CA SER A 371 -11.43 17.35 -8.81
C SER A 371 -12.76 17.49 -9.58
N LEU A 372 -13.40 16.37 -9.92
CA LEU A 372 -14.77 16.34 -10.46
C LEU A 372 -15.78 17.04 -9.55
N TYR A 373 -15.46 17.15 -8.25
CA TYR A 373 -16.27 17.83 -7.25
C TYR A 373 -15.73 19.21 -6.89
N ALA A 374 -14.99 19.85 -7.80
CA ALA A 374 -14.47 21.21 -7.65
C ALA A 374 -14.79 22.09 -8.85
N LYS A 375 -14.75 23.41 -8.65
CA LYS A 375 -14.68 24.40 -9.72
C LYS A 375 -13.24 24.87 -9.91
N CYS A 376 -12.85 25.06 -11.17
CA CYS A 376 -11.64 25.79 -11.51
C CYS A 376 -11.93 27.30 -11.53
N ILE A 377 -11.04 28.11 -10.94
CA ILE A 377 -11.16 29.57 -10.85
C ILE A 377 -9.92 30.20 -11.45
N ASP A 378 -10.11 31.06 -12.45
CA ASP A 378 -9.04 31.85 -13.05
C ASP A 378 -8.56 32.97 -12.13
N TYR A 379 -7.24 33.09 -12.04
CA TYR A 379 -6.50 34.18 -11.39
C TYR A 379 -5.54 34.80 -12.43
N ASN A 380 -4.93 35.94 -12.11
CA ASN A 380 -3.97 36.57 -13.01
C ASN A 380 -2.59 36.71 -12.34
N PRO A 381 -1.58 35.91 -12.73
CA PRO A 381 -1.66 34.77 -13.66
C PRO A 381 -2.31 33.53 -13.01
N GLY A 382 -2.68 32.50 -13.80
CA GLY A 382 -2.93 31.13 -13.32
C GLY A 382 -4.37 30.79 -12.93
N TYR A 383 -4.55 29.66 -12.24
CA TYR A 383 -5.86 29.22 -11.74
C TYR A 383 -5.72 28.45 -10.42
N CYS A 384 -6.79 28.38 -9.63
CA CYS A 384 -6.87 27.50 -8.47
C CYS A 384 -8.19 26.71 -8.47
N CYS A 385 -8.19 25.59 -7.75
CA CYS A 385 -9.37 24.75 -7.58
C CYS A 385 -10.09 25.07 -6.27
N GLN A 386 -11.41 24.90 -6.24
CA GLN A 386 -12.23 25.03 -5.03
C GLN A 386 -13.32 23.98 -5.02
N CYS A 387 -13.41 23.17 -3.96
CA CYS A 387 -14.46 22.17 -3.83
C CYS A 387 -15.87 22.78 -3.89
N LEU A 388 -16.80 22.02 -4.46
CA LEU A 388 -18.22 22.36 -4.53
C LEU A 388 -18.89 22.22 -3.17
N ALA A 389 -20.07 22.82 -3.01
CA ALA A 389 -20.87 22.68 -1.80
C ALA A 389 -21.19 21.20 -1.50
N GLY A 390 -21.05 20.79 -0.23
CA GLY A 390 -21.19 19.40 0.20
C GLY A 390 -19.90 18.58 0.14
N TYR A 391 -18.80 19.19 -0.34
CA TYR A 391 -17.46 18.60 -0.38
C TYR A 391 -16.45 19.52 0.33
N TYR A 392 -15.36 18.94 0.81
CA TYR A 392 -14.24 19.65 1.44
C TYR A 392 -12.90 19.09 0.93
N GLY A 393 -11.84 19.91 0.99
CA GLY A 393 -10.52 19.59 0.45
C GLY A 393 -9.84 20.82 -0.15
N ASN A 394 -8.71 20.62 -0.82
CA ASN A 394 -7.93 21.70 -1.43
C ASN A 394 -8.40 22.07 -2.85
N GLY A 395 -9.43 21.38 -3.37
CA GLY A 395 -9.98 21.61 -4.71
C GLY A 395 -9.36 20.73 -5.79
N GLU A 396 -8.08 20.39 -5.69
CA GLU A 396 -7.47 19.34 -6.51
C GLU A 396 -8.01 17.98 -6.06
N GLU A 397 -8.14 17.78 -4.75
CA GLU A 397 -8.82 16.66 -4.11
C GLU A 397 -10.00 17.16 -3.28
N CYS A 398 -11.16 16.50 -3.44
CA CYS A 398 -12.40 16.85 -2.74
C CYS A 398 -13.12 15.59 -2.26
N LEU A 399 -13.42 15.55 -0.96
CA LEU A 399 -14.17 14.48 -0.31
C LEU A 399 -15.57 14.96 0.06
N LYS A 400 -16.53 14.04 0.01
CA LYS A 400 -17.90 14.32 0.44
C LYS A 400 -17.94 14.46 1.97
N ASN A 401 -18.73 15.42 2.44
CA ASN A 401 -18.86 15.66 3.87
C ASN A 401 -19.43 14.43 4.60
N GLY A 402 -18.81 14.10 5.74
CA GLY A 402 -19.25 13.05 6.67
C GLY A 402 -18.89 11.62 6.28
N GLU A 403 -18.35 11.37 5.09
CA GLU A 403 -17.94 10.02 4.73
C GLU A 403 -16.67 9.59 5.49
N PRO A 404 -16.67 8.41 6.12
CA PRO A 404 -15.49 7.88 6.78
C PRO A 404 -14.32 7.71 5.81
N GLN A 405 -13.10 7.92 6.30
CA GLN A 405 -11.89 7.83 5.49
C GLN A 405 -11.00 6.69 5.97
N ARG A 406 -10.33 6.05 5.00
CA ARG A 406 -9.39 4.95 5.24
C ARG A 406 -8.03 5.32 4.66
N ILE A 407 -6.98 5.08 5.45
CA ILE A 407 -5.59 5.35 5.06
C ILE A 407 -4.80 4.09 5.31
N ASN A 408 -4.03 3.68 4.30
CA ASN A 408 -3.14 2.53 4.39
C ASN A 408 -1.71 3.01 4.20
N GLY A 409 -0.78 2.36 4.88
CA GLY A 409 0.61 2.78 4.81
C GLY A 409 1.63 1.72 5.16
N GLY A 410 2.87 2.00 4.79
CA GLY A 410 4.04 1.25 5.23
C GLY A 410 4.67 1.92 6.45
N PHE A 411 5.07 1.11 7.42
CA PHE A 411 5.82 1.55 8.58
C PHE A 411 7.12 0.75 8.68
N GLU A 412 8.26 1.42 8.67
CA GLU A 412 9.58 0.79 8.76
C GLU A 412 10.58 1.72 9.44
N GLY A 413 11.72 1.21 9.90
CA GLY A 413 12.73 2.07 10.50
C GLY A 413 13.73 1.37 11.41
N VAL A 414 14.44 2.17 12.19
CA VAL A 414 15.51 1.73 13.10
C VAL A 414 15.32 2.35 14.48
N ILE A 415 14.92 1.53 15.46
CA ILE A 415 14.74 1.95 16.85
C ILE A 415 15.74 1.23 17.73
N ASN A 416 16.41 1.98 18.63
CA ASN A 416 17.41 1.43 19.55
C ASN A 416 18.54 0.66 18.82
N GLY A 417 18.87 1.09 17.60
CA GLY A 417 19.88 0.44 16.75
C GLY A 417 19.45 -0.87 16.11
N LYS A 418 18.17 -1.27 16.24
CA LYS A 418 17.59 -2.47 15.63
C LYS A 418 16.69 -2.08 14.47
N GLU A 419 16.96 -2.68 13.30
CA GLU A 419 16.10 -2.56 12.13
C GLU A 419 14.76 -3.27 12.37
N MET A 420 13.68 -2.63 11.90
CA MET A 420 12.34 -3.16 11.91
C MET A 420 11.94 -3.50 10.47
N ASP A 421 11.44 -4.71 10.27
CA ASP A 421 10.84 -5.10 8.99
C ASP A 421 9.70 -4.16 8.64
N ARG A 422 9.45 -3.99 7.34
CA ARG A 422 8.32 -3.20 6.86
C ARG A 422 7.01 -3.84 7.32
N THR A 423 6.26 -3.09 8.12
CA THR A 423 4.93 -3.46 8.59
C THR A 423 3.85 -2.59 7.97
N GLU A 424 2.60 -2.93 8.27
CA GLU A 424 1.42 -2.22 7.78
C GLU A 424 0.87 -1.27 8.84
N LEU A 425 0.47 -0.10 8.36
CA LEU A 425 -0.31 0.89 9.06
C LEU A 425 -1.71 0.92 8.44
N HIS A 426 -2.73 0.83 9.30
CA HIS A 426 -4.12 1.00 8.91
C HIS A 426 -4.76 2.08 9.77
N THR A 427 -5.41 3.04 9.12
CA THR A 427 -6.16 4.08 9.82
C THR A 427 -7.60 4.11 9.32
N TYR A 428 -8.52 4.24 10.28
CA TYR A 428 -9.92 4.56 10.05
C TYR A 428 -10.28 5.89 10.71
N VAL A 429 -11.00 6.75 10.00
CA VAL A 429 -11.37 8.08 10.47
C VAL A 429 -12.86 8.31 10.30
N MET A 430 -13.54 8.68 11.38
CA MET A 430 -14.92 9.16 11.38
C MET A 430 -14.91 10.70 11.34
N VAL A 431 -14.98 11.24 10.13
CA VAL A 431 -14.81 12.69 9.86
C VAL A 431 -15.86 13.54 10.59
N GLU A 432 -17.12 13.07 10.66
CA GLU A 432 -18.21 13.79 11.34
C GLU A 432 -17.97 14.02 12.85
N GLU A 433 -17.21 13.11 13.47
CA GLU A 433 -16.87 13.14 14.89
C GLU A 433 -15.43 13.61 15.14
N GLY A 434 -14.62 13.78 14.10
CA GLY A 434 -13.19 14.07 14.20
C GLY A 434 -12.38 12.95 14.87
N ARG A 435 -12.90 11.71 14.89
CA ARG A 435 -12.24 10.57 15.53
C ARG A 435 -11.35 9.82 14.57
N SER A 436 -10.13 9.55 14.98
CA SER A 436 -9.15 8.80 14.21
C SER A 436 -8.64 7.61 15.00
N TYR A 437 -8.53 6.45 14.34
CA TYR A 437 -8.03 5.19 14.88
C TYR A 437 -6.92 4.70 13.97
N THR A 438 -5.71 4.54 14.49
CA THR A 438 -4.54 4.07 13.74
C THR A 438 -3.98 2.83 14.40
N ALA A 439 -3.76 1.77 13.62
CA ALA A 439 -3.16 0.52 14.05
C ALA A 439 -1.86 0.26 13.29
N LEU A 440 -0.84 -0.18 14.03
CA LEU A 440 0.42 -0.69 13.50
C LEU A 440 0.51 -2.18 13.78
N SER A 441 0.56 -2.99 12.74
CA SER A 441 0.60 -4.45 12.86
C SER A 441 2.04 -4.98 12.86
N ARG A 442 2.21 -6.25 13.27
CA ARG A 442 3.49 -6.99 13.21
C ARG A 442 4.64 -6.31 13.97
N ILE A 443 4.33 -5.67 15.10
CA ILE A 443 5.32 -4.99 15.92
C ILE A 443 6.14 -5.99 16.74
N PRO A 444 7.48 -5.88 16.77
CA PRO A 444 8.30 -6.72 17.64
C PRO A 444 7.92 -6.53 19.12
N PRO A 445 7.71 -7.62 19.89
CA PRO A 445 7.26 -7.53 21.28
C PRO A 445 8.10 -6.62 22.18
N GLU A 446 9.41 -6.59 21.95
CA GLU A 446 10.37 -5.75 22.66
C GLU A 446 10.21 -4.24 22.42
N LEU A 447 9.50 -3.83 21.36
CA LEU A 447 9.23 -2.43 21.02
C LEU A 447 7.78 -2.02 21.25
N GLY A 448 6.84 -2.98 21.34
CA GLY A 448 5.40 -2.70 21.36
C GLY A 448 4.96 -1.70 22.43
N ARG A 449 5.39 -1.89 23.68
CA ARG A 449 5.09 -0.96 24.78
C ARG A 449 5.77 0.39 24.59
N SER A 450 7.04 0.40 24.17
CA SER A 450 7.80 1.64 23.95
C SER A 450 7.18 2.52 22.86
N LEU A 451 6.57 1.93 21.83
CA LEU A 451 5.89 2.65 20.76
C LEU A 451 4.62 3.37 21.22
N LEU A 452 4.05 3.06 22.40
CA LEU A 452 2.94 3.81 22.98
C LEU A 452 3.30 5.27 23.31
N LEU A 453 4.60 5.59 23.43
CA LEU A 453 5.11 6.95 23.57
C LEU A 453 5.06 7.77 22.26
N LEU A 454 4.78 7.13 21.13
CA LEU A 454 4.79 7.76 19.81
C LEU A 454 3.38 8.04 19.28
N ASN A 455 2.53 8.65 20.10
CA ASN A 455 1.20 9.10 19.67
C ASN A 455 1.24 10.06 18.46
N ALA A 456 2.39 10.68 18.18
CA ALA A 456 2.63 11.49 16.99
C ALA A 456 2.37 10.74 15.66
N ILE A 457 2.41 9.39 15.64
CA ILE A 457 2.06 8.58 14.49
C ILE A 457 0.56 8.73 14.18
N GLY A 458 -0.30 8.53 15.19
CA GLY A 458 -1.75 8.71 15.08
C GLY A 458 -2.18 10.17 14.91
N SER A 459 -1.45 11.12 15.50
CA SER A 459 -1.83 12.54 15.48
C SER A 459 -1.87 13.17 14.09
N ALA A 460 -1.11 12.63 13.12
CA ALA A 460 -1.18 13.07 11.73
C ALA A 460 -2.62 13.02 11.20
N MET A 461 -3.32 11.93 11.49
CA MET A 461 -4.67 11.65 11.00
C MET A 461 -5.70 12.50 11.74
N GLY A 462 -5.46 12.73 13.02
CA GLY A 462 -6.26 13.63 13.84
C GLY A 462 -6.22 15.06 13.34
N TRP A 463 -5.05 15.58 12.94
CA TRP A 463 -4.92 16.89 12.32
C TRP A 463 -5.52 16.93 10.90
N LEU A 464 -5.27 15.90 10.10
CA LEU A 464 -5.71 15.84 8.70
C LEU A 464 -7.24 15.93 8.59
N PHE A 465 -7.97 15.28 9.49
CA PHE A 465 -9.43 15.17 9.45
C PHE A 465 -10.13 15.70 10.72
N ALA A 466 -9.50 16.64 11.41
CA ALA A 466 -10.10 17.30 12.56
C ALA A 466 -11.47 17.88 12.18
N LYS A 467 -12.43 17.80 13.12
CA LYS A 467 -13.74 18.43 12.95
C LYS A 467 -13.58 19.95 13.06
N VAL A 468 -13.82 20.66 11.96
CA VAL A 468 -13.71 22.12 11.94
C VAL A 468 -14.97 22.75 12.54
N LEU A 469 -14.82 23.62 13.54
CA LEU A 469 -15.94 24.31 14.19
C LEU A 469 -16.00 25.80 13.85
N SER A 470 -14.86 26.46 13.70
CA SER A 470 -14.81 27.89 13.37
C SER A 470 -14.83 28.09 11.84
N PRO A 471 -15.56 29.08 11.32
CA PRO A 471 -15.74 29.27 9.88
C PRO A 471 -14.47 29.66 9.11
N THR A 472 -13.47 30.21 9.79
CA THR A 472 -12.16 30.62 9.25
C THR A 472 -11.04 29.62 9.57
N SER A 473 -11.37 28.55 10.28
CA SER A 473 -10.44 27.46 10.61
C SER A 473 -10.51 26.36 9.55
N TYR A 474 -9.55 25.44 9.58
CA TYR A 474 -9.42 24.35 8.62
C TYR A 474 -8.72 23.15 9.28
N ASN A 475 -8.93 21.97 8.70
CA ASN A 475 -8.12 20.79 8.99
C ASN A 475 -7.05 20.61 7.93
N GLY A 476 -6.13 19.65 8.15
CA GLY A 476 -5.04 19.40 7.21
C GLY A 476 -5.52 19.01 5.80
N PHE A 477 -6.64 18.31 5.67
CA PHE A 477 -7.12 17.84 4.37
C PHE A 477 -7.57 19.00 3.48
N MET A 478 -8.20 20.02 4.07
CA MET A 478 -8.66 21.21 3.35
C MET A 478 -7.53 22.01 2.68
N ILE A 479 -6.30 21.92 3.19
CA ILE A 479 -5.15 22.65 2.64
C ILE A 479 -4.19 21.76 1.84
N THR A 480 -4.13 20.46 2.13
CA THR A 480 -3.16 19.54 1.50
C THR A 480 -3.78 18.59 0.47
N GLY A 481 -5.09 18.34 0.52
CA GLY A 481 -5.71 17.25 -0.24
C GLY A 481 -5.17 15.85 0.12
N GLY A 482 -4.48 15.72 1.25
CA GLY A 482 -3.81 14.47 1.64
C GLY A 482 -2.47 14.22 0.94
N LEU A 483 -1.93 15.21 0.21
CA LEU A 483 -0.60 15.17 -0.42
C LEU A 483 0.35 16.12 0.32
N PHE A 484 1.20 15.57 1.19
CA PHE A 484 2.14 16.36 2.00
C PHE A 484 3.26 15.50 2.58
N ASN A 485 4.36 16.16 2.95
CA ASN A 485 5.45 15.56 3.70
C ASN A 485 5.44 16.11 5.13
N ARG A 486 5.56 15.22 6.11
CA ARG A 486 5.63 15.58 7.53
C ARG A 486 6.90 15.02 8.16
N THR A 487 7.64 15.87 8.85
CA THR A 487 8.78 15.45 9.68
C THR A 487 8.49 15.83 11.12
N VAL A 488 8.62 14.86 12.02
CA VAL A 488 8.36 15.03 13.45
C VAL A 488 9.59 14.63 14.25
N ASN A 489 9.99 15.47 15.20
CA ASN A 489 11.02 15.16 16.19
C ASN A 489 10.36 15.10 17.57
N VAL A 490 10.35 13.91 18.17
CA VAL A 490 9.80 13.65 19.50
C VAL A 490 10.95 13.48 20.48
N HIS A 491 10.99 14.32 21.51
CA HIS A 491 11.91 14.21 22.64
C HIS A 491 11.16 13.65 23.84
N ILE A 492 11.73 12.62 24.46
CA ILE A 492 11.09 11.82 25.50
C ILE A 492 12.00 11.85 26.74
N GLY A 493 11.59 12.61 27.74
CA GLY A 493 12.46 13.02 28.84
C GLY A 493 13.73 13.72 28.31
N ASP A 494 14.86 13.49 28.98
CA ASP A 494 16.13 14.13 28.63
C ASP A 494 17.08 13.23 27.82
N ARG A 495 16.68 11.97 27.55
CA ARG A 495 17.61 10.93 27.06
C ARG A 495 17.23 10.30 25.72
N TYR A 496 15.96 10.36 25.35
CA TYR A 496 15.43 9.63 24.20
C TYR A 496 14.88 10.60 23.18
N ALA A 497 15.14 10.32 21.92
CA ALA A 497 14.70 11.13 20.81
C ALA A 497 14.38 10.25 19.60
N VAL A 498 13.27 10.56 18.94
CA VAL A 498 12.79 9.85 17.76
C VAL A 498 12.45 10.86 16.67
N THR A 499 12.95 10.62 15.47
CA THR A 499 12.55 11.31 14.26
C THR A 499 11.62 10.40 13.45
N ILE A 500 10.48 10.94 13.04
CA ILE A 500 9.48 10.29 12.20
C ILE A 500 9.37 11.09 10.90
N ARG A 501 9.63 10.45 9.77
CA ARG A 501 9.41 11.02 8.43
C ARG A 501 8.21 10.34 7.79
N GLN A 502 7.24 11.12 7.35
CA GLN A 502 6.01 10.62 6.76
C GLN A 502 5.79 11.29 5.41
N GLN A 503 5.53 10.49 4.38
CA GLN A 503 5.19 10.93 3.04
C GLN A 503 3.76 10.49 2.73
N PHE A 504 2.87 11.46 2.55
CA PHE A 504 1.49 11.24 2.16
C PHE A 504 1.34 11.55 0.68
N SER A 505 0.85 10.57 -0.08
CA SER A 505 0.83 10.63 -1.56
C SER A 505 -0.55 10.95 -2.13
N GLY A 506 -1.47 11.48 -1.31
CA GLY A 506 -2.88 11.65 -1.71
C GLY A 506 -3.63 10.33 -1.78
N ARG A 507 -4.77 10.36 -2.47
CA ARG A 507 -5.58 9.16 -2.74
C ARG A 507 -4.99 8.42 -3.93
N ASP A 508 -4.91 7.11 -3.79
CA ASP A 508 -4.69 6.26 -4.94
C ASP A 508 -5.98 6.07 -5.75
N ILE A 509 -5.85 5.33 -6.84
CA ILE A 509 -6.93 4.93 -7.73
C ILE A 509 -8.04 4.11 -7.04
N TYR A 510 -7.78 3.56 -5.84
CA TYR A 510 -8.74 2.84 -5.00
C TYR A 510 -9.37 3.73 -3.92
N HIS A 511 -9.14 5.04 -4.01
CA HIS A 511 -9.64 6.03 -3.07
C HIS A 511 -9.06 5.93 -1.65
N TYR A 512 -8.03 5.10 -1.44
CA TYR A 512 -7.32 5.02 -0.17
C TYR A 512 -6.19 6.03 -0.16
N PHE A 513 -6.03 6.71 0.97
CA PHE A 513 -4.83 7.52 1.17
C PHE A 513 -3.63 6.61 1.40
N LYS A 514 -2.50 6.93 0.75
CA LYS A 514 -1.22 6.24 0.98
C LYS A 514 -0.30 7.07 1.85
N ALA A 515 0.22 6.44 2.90
CA ALA A 515 1.28 6.98 3.73
C ALA A 515 2.49 6.05 3.76
N HIS A 516 3.69 6.59 3.59
CA HIS A 516 4.94 5.89 3.88
C HIS A 516 5.58 6.54 5.10
N MET A 517 6.01 5.74 6.07
CA MET A 517 6.58 6.23 7.32
C MET A 517 7.92 5.55 7.59
N PHE A 518 8.94 6.38 7.81
CA PHE A 518 10.25 5.94 8.27
C PHE A 518 10.54 6.51 9.65
N ILE A 519 10.88 5.64 10.60
CA ILE A 519 11.19 6.02 11.97
C ILE A 519 12.66 5.76 12.32
N SER A 520 13.30 6.68 13.05
CA SER A 520 14.66 6.48 13.54
C SER A 520 14.89 7.13 14.89
N GLY A 521 15.56 6.44 15.81
CA GLY A 521 15.98 7.02 17.08
C GLY A 521 16.03 6.04 18.24
N THR A 522 15.85 6.56 19.45
CA THR A 522 15.90 5.78 20.69
C THR A 522 14.62 5.93 21.50
N LEU A 523 14.17 4.82 22.09
CA LEU A 523 13.01 4.75 22.97
C LEU A 523 13.39 4.08 24.30
N PRO A 524 12.80 4.49 25.43
CA PRO A 524 12.99 3.79 26.69
C PRO A 524 12.41 2.38 26.61
N THR A 525 13.09 1.41 27.22
CA THR A 525 12.50 0.10 27.52
C THR A 525 11.51 0.25 28.66
N LEU A 526 10.29 -0.24 28.45
CA LEU A 526 9.20 -0.20 29.43
C LEU A 526 8.94 -1.60 29.99
N ALA A 527 8.38 -1.66 31.20
CA ALA A 527 7.97 -2.90 31.83
C ALA A 527 6.80 -3.58 31.10
N GLU A 528 6.59 -4.87 31.32
CA GLU A 528 5.50 -5.62 30.67
C GLU A 528 4.10 -5.12 31.09
N ASP A 529 3.98 -4.63 32.33
CA ASP A 529 2.75 -4.06 32.90
C ASP A 529 2.62 -2.55 32.65
N ALA A 530 3.48 -1.96 31.82
CA ALA A 530 3.50 -0.52 31.57
C ALA A 530 2.21 -0.02 30.90
N GLU A 531 1.56 0.94 31.56
CA GLU A 531 0.40 1.67 31.04
C GLU A 531 0.77 3.13 30.78
N ILE A 532 0.44 3.63 29.60
CA ILE A 532 0.70 5.03 29.19
C ILE A 532 -0.63 5.75 29.03
N SER A 533 -0.76 6.92 29.64
CA SER A 533 -1.95 7.76 29.54
C SER A 533 -1.57 9.19 29.19
N TYR A 534 -2.22 9.71 28.15
CA TYR A 534 -2.13 11.10 27.71
C TYR A 534 -3.31 11.89 28.26
N SER A 535 -3.06 13.15 28.63
CA SER A 535 -4.12 14.08 28.99
C SER A 535 -4.63 14.80 27.74
N ASP A 536 -5.88 15.22 27.76
CA ASP A 536 -6.43 16.12 26.75
C ASP A 536 -5.55 17.39 26.66
N HIS A 537 -5.26 17.82 25.45
CA HIS A 537 -4.35 18.94 25.19
C HIS A 537 -4.63 19.61 23.84
N ASP A 538 -3.99 20.76 23.67
CA ASP A 538 -4.09 21.57 22.46
C ASP A 538 -2.77 21.52 21.68
N GLU A 539 -2.88 21.43 20.36
CA GLU A 539 -1.76 21.60 19.43
C GLU A 539 -2.01 22.83 18.55
N GLU A 540 -1.14 23.83 18.64
CA GLU A 540 -1.18 24.99 17.73
C GLU A 540 -0.40 24.68 16.43
N TYR A 541 -1.06 24.82 15.29
CA TYR A 541 -0.47 24.73 13.95
C TYR A 541 -0.39 26.12 13.34
N ARG A 542 0.83 26.58 13.06
CA ARG A 542 1.11 27.91 12.53
C ARG A 542 1.61 27.84 11.11
N ARG A 543 0.97 28.61 10.21
CA ARG A 543 1.45 28.81 8.83
C ARG A 543 2.59 29.82 8.85
N GLU A 544 3.80 29.35 8.59
CA GLU A 544 5.00 30.19 8.52
C GLU A 544 5.24 30.75 7.10
N GLY A 545 4.67 30.10 6.09
CA GLY A 545 4.70 30.55 4.70
C GLY A 545 3.81 29.71 3.79
N PRO A 546 3.72 30.05 2.50
CA PRO A 546 2.99 29.24 1.51
C PRO A 546 3.49 27.79 1.49
N GLY A 547 2.58 26.84 1.66
CA GLY A 547 2.91 25.41 1.65
C GLY A 547 3.71 24.91 2.85
N PHE A 548 3.84 25.69 3.92
CA PHE A 548 4.62 25.32 5.10
C PHE A 548 3.94 25.63 6.43
N LEU A 549 3.75 24.58 7.23
CA LEU A 549 3.19 24.63 8.57
C LEU A 549 4.20 24.09 9.60
N ARG A 550 4.19 24.71 10.78
CA ARG A 550 4.94 24.23 11.94
C ARG A 550 4.06 24.14 13.18
N SER A 551 4.29 23.14 14.00
CA SER A 551 3.67 23.00 15.30
C SER A 551 4.70 22.52 16.32
N TYR A 552 4.61 23.08 17.52
CA TYR A 552 5.41 22.67 18.67
C TYR A 552 4.48 22.43 19.85
N SER A 553 4.59 21.25 20.46
CA SER A 553 3.82 20.90 21.66
C SER A 553 4.72 20.27 22.71
N SER A 554 4.36 20.46 23.98
CA SER A 554 5.05 19.82 25.10
C SER A 554 4.04 19.43 26.16
N GLN A 555 4.03 18.17 26.54
CA GLN A 555 3.07 17.61 27.50
C GLN A 555 3.74 16.67 28.51
N MET A 556 3.10 16.48 29.66
CA MET A 556 3.51 15.49 30.65
C MET A 556 2.61 14.26 30.48
N VAL A 557 3.21 13.13 30.10
CA VAL A 557 2.53 11.85 29.91
C VAL A 557 2.65 11.03 31.18
N LYS A 558 1.58 10.37 31.60
CA LYS A 558 1.59 9.49 32.78
C LYS A 558 2.05 8.09 32.37
N LEU A 559 3.02 7.56 33.11
CA LEU A 559 3.54 6.21 32.96
C LEU A 559 3.34 5.45 34.27
N LYS A 560 2.61 4.34 34.22
CA LYS A 560 2.38 3.47 35.37
C LYS A 560 3.07 2.13 35.12
N GLU A 561 4.03 1.79 35.98
CA GLU A 561 4.83 0.56 35.90
C GLU A 561 5.03 -0.01 37.31
N GLY A 562 4.85 -1.32 37.50
CA GLY A 562 5.01 -1.97 38.80
C GLY A 562 4.11 -1.40 39.90
N GLY A 563 2.95 -0.82 39.51
CA GLY A 563 2.04 -0.12 40.41
C GLY A 563 2.48 1.30 40.85
N VAL A 564 3.58 1.82 40.30
CA VAL A 564 4.05 3.19 40.57
C VAL A 564 3.70 4.09 39.38
N GLU A 565 3.02 5.20 39.65
CA GLU A 565 2.73 6.23 38.64
C GLU A 565 3.82 7.30 38.64
N THR A 566 4.39 7.55 37.47
CA THR A 566 5.39 8.59 37.21
C THR A 566 4.95 9.46 36.02
N GLN A 567 5.61 10.59 35.82
CA GLN A 567 5.36 11.47 34.69
C GLN A 567 6.62 11.63 33.84
N MET A 568 6.43 11.66 32.53
CA MET A 568 7.48 11.86 31.56
C MET A 568 7.13 13.02 30.63
N LYS A 569 8.07 13.95 30.46
CA LYS A 569 7.91 15.05 29.52
C LYS A 569 8.07 14.53 28.09
N LEU A 570 7.11 14.84 27.23
CA LEU A 570 7.15 14.58 25.81
C LEU A 570 7.08 15.91 25.06
N SER A 571 8.08 16.21 24.24
CA SER A 571 8.14 17.43 23.43
C SER A 571 8.20 17.08 21.95
N THR A 572 7.29 17.65 21.17
CA THR A 572 7.12 17.34 19.75
C THR A 572 7.34 18.61 18.94
N ASP A 573 8.27 18.57 17.99
CA ASP A 573 8.45 19.59 16.95
C ASP A 573 8.13 18.96 15.60
N GLN A 574 7.14 19.50 14.88
CA GLN A 574 6.69 18.96 13.61
C GLN A 574 6.62 20.02 12.53
N GLN A 575 7.02 19.61 11.33
CA GLN A 575 7.10 20.41 10.12
C GLN A 575 6.33 19.72 9.01
N ILE A 576 5.45 20.46 8.34
CA ILE A 576 4.56 19.94 7.29
C ILE A 576 4.75 20.78 6.03
N HIS A 577 5.10 20.11 4.94
CA HIS A 577 5.27 20.69 3.61
C HIS A 577 4.19 20.17 2.67
N TYR A 578 3.50 21.07 1.99
CA TYR A 578 2.44 20.74 1.02
C TYR A 578 2.45 21.73 -0.14
N LYS A 579 1.79 21.36 -1.24
CA LYS A 579 1.62 22.25 -2.39
C LYS A 579 0.42 23.15 -2.16
N GLU A 580 0.66 24.45 -2.01
CA GLU A 580 -0.38 25.47 -1.92
C GLU A 580 -0.58 26.14 -3.28
N CYS A 581 -1.82 26.50 -3.64
CA CYS A 581 -2.06 27.21 -4.89
C CYS A 581 -1.43 28.62 -4.83
N PRO A 582 -0.50 28.98 -5.74
CA PRO A 582 0.23 30.24 -5.64
C PRO A 582 -0.59 31.47 -6.06
N PHE A 583 -1.75 31.27 -6.71
CA PHE A 583 -2.52 32.35 -7.32
C PHE A 583 -3.68 32.84 -6.47
N ARG A 584 -4.06 32.09 -5.43
CA ARG A 584 -5.13 32.46 -4.49
C ARG A 584 -4.52 33.02 -3.22
N GLU A 585 -5.05 34.15 -2.77
CA GLU A 585 -4.70 34.70 -1.45
C GLU A 585 -5.22 33.78 -0.34
N PHE A 586 -4.37 33.52 0.65
CA PHE A 586 -4.72 32.73 1.82
C PHE A 586 -5.58 33.56 2.78
N THR A 587 -6.86 33.23 2.86
CA THR A 587 -7.87 33.99 3.64
C THR A 587 -8.23 33.35 4.98
N GLU A 588 -7.73 32.14 5.25
CA GLU A 588 -8.02 31.40 6.48
C GLU A 588 -7.10 31.84 7.63
N ASP A 589 -7.35 31.32 8.83
CA ASP A 589 -6.56 31.69 10.00
C ASP A 589 -5.09 31.22 9.89
N PRO A 590 -4.09 32.09 10.15
CA PRO A 590 -2.68 31.71 10.09
C PRO A 590 -2.28 30.77 11.24
N VAL A 591 -3.11 30.66 12.27
CA VAL A 591 -2.94 29.75 13.41
C VAL A 591 -4.24 29.01 13.65
N VAL A 592 -4.19 27.68 13.58
CA VAL A 592 -5.29 26.79 13.93
C VAL A 592 -4.93 26.03 15.19
N VAL A 593 -5.87 25.90 16.11
CA VAL A 593 -5.71 25.09 17.32
C VAL A 593 -6.46 23.78 17.12
N ILE A 594 -5.77 22.65 17.32
CA ILE A 594 -6.36 21.32 17.34
C ILE A 594 -6.53 20.89 18.80
N HIS A 595 -7.77 20.74 19.24
CA HIS A 595 -8.12 20.14 20.51
C HIS A 595 -8.08 18.63 20.37
N VAL A 596 -7.15 17.98 21.07
CA VAL A 596 -6.96 16.54 21.07
C VAL A 596 -7.51 15.99 22.38
N THR A 597 -8.56 15.17 22.28
CA THR A 597 -9.25 14.59 23.43
C THR A 597 -9.41 13.08 23.30
N ARG A 598 -9.73 12.41 24.42
CA ARG A 598 -10.00 10.96 24.46
C ARG A 598 -8.87 10.14 23.84
N ILE A 599 -7.65 10.52 24.18
CA ILE A 599 -6.45 9.88 23.64
C ILE A 599 -6.32 8.50 24.26
N HIS A 600 -6.27 7.47 23.43
CA HIS A 600 -6.11 6.10 23.86
C HIS A 600 -4.97 5.44 23.09
N VAL A 601 -4.00 4.90 23.83
CA VAL A 601 -2.90 4.13 23.27
C VAL A 601 -2.87 2.76 23.93
N VAL A 602 -2.79 1.70 23.12
CA VAL A 602 -2.74 0.33 23.65
C VAL A 602 -1.86 -0.55 22.77
N TYR A 603 -1.13 -1.47 23.40
CA TYR A 603 -0.37 -2.49 22.73
C TYR A 603 -0.95 -3.86 23.07
N ASP A 604 -1.39 -4.59 22.05
CA ASP A 604 -1.83 -5.96 22.16
C ASP A 604 -0.65 -6.90 21.92
N VAL A 605 -0.31 -7.70 22.94
CA VAL A 605 0.84 -8.60 22.91
C VAL A 605 0.57 -9.84 22.06
N GLU A 606 -0.67 -10.35 22.06
CA GLU A 606 -1.06 -11.57 21.34
C GLU A 606 -1.13 -11.28 19.84
N GLU A 607 -1.76 -10.16 19.47
CA GLU A 607 -1.90 -9.74 18.08
C GLU A 607 -0.65 -9.03 17.55
N ARG A 608 0.24 -8.57 18.45
CA ARG A 608 1.41 -7.73 18.13
C ARG A 608 1.02 -6.44 17.39
N ILE A 609 -0.01 -5.76 17.92
CA ILE A 609 -0.58 -4.55 17.32
C ILE A 609 -0.50 -3.38 18.30
N VAL A 610 0.01 -2.24 17.84
CA VAL A 610 -0.08 -0.96 18.56
C VAL A 610 -1.24 -0.15 18.00
N ARG A 611 -2.11 0.38 18.86
CA ARG A 611 -3.27 1.18 18.48
C ARG A 611 -3.19 2.57 19.10
N TYR A 612 -3.45 3.59 18.28
CA TYR A 612 -3.59 4.99 18.67
C TYR A 612 -4.99 5.47 18.31
N ALA A 613 -5.69 6.11 19.23
CA ALA A 613 -7.00 6.71 18.96
C ALA A 613 -7.11 8.08 19.62
N SER A 614 -7.80 9.01 18.97
CA SER A 614 -8.11 10.33 19.51
C SER A 614 -9.33 10.94 18.83
N ALA A 615 -9.97 11.90 19.50
CA ALA A 615 -10.97 12.80 18.94
C ALA A 615 -10.36 14.21 18.78
N ASN A 616 -10.51 14.80 17.59
CA ASN A 616 -9.75 15.97 17.17
C ASN A 616 -10.68 17.03 16.60
N THR A 617 -10.56 18.25 17.11
CA THR A 617 -11.41 19.39 16.70
C THR A 617 -10.55 20.59 16.37
N ALA A 618 -10.80 21.22 15.22
CA ALA A 618 -10.09 22.41 14.76
C ALA A 618 -10.92 23.68 15.05
N VAL A 619 -10.30 24.63 15.74
CA VAL A 619 -10.86 25.96 16.02
C VAL A 619 -9.86 27.04 15.65
N ASN A 620 -10.32 28.28 15.57
CA ASN A 620 -9.42 29.42 15.55
C ASN A 620 -8.86 29.69 16.96
N ARG A 621 -7.77 30.44 17.05
CA ARG A 621 -7.10 30.72 18.33
C ARG A 621 -7.99 31.51 19.31
N ASP A 622 -8.86 32.38 18.79
CA ASP A 622 -9.69 33.27 19.61
C ASP A 622 -10.91 32.55 20.22
N ASP A 623 -11.47 31.53 19.55
CA ASP A 623 -12.57 30.71 20.05
C ASP A 623 -12.11 29.62 21.05
N ASN A 624 -10.78 29.39 21.19
CA ASN A 624 -10.22 28.43 22.16
C ASN A 624 -10.74 28.69 23.60
N HIS A 625 -11.12 29.94 23.91
CA HIS A 625 -11.64 30.29 25.23
C HIS A 625 -13.14 29.95 25.45
N GLN A 626 -13.84 29.33 24.49
CA GLN A 626 -15.31 29.14 24.55
C GLN A 626 -15.82 27.70 24.34
N LEU A 627 -14.98 26.66 24.37
CA LEU A 627 -15.51 25.29 24.34
C LEU A 627 -16.15 24.92 25.70
N PRO A 628 -17.41 24.41 25.71
CA PRO A 628 -18.08 24.02 26.94
C PRO A 628 -17.40 22.78 27.51
N TYR A 629 -16.69 22.98 28.62
CA TYR A 629 -16.24 21.93 29.52
C TYR A 629 -17.44 21.05 29.91
N ILE A 630 -17.47 19.78 29.47
CA ILE A 630 -18.46 18.81 29.95
C ILE A 630 -18.04 18.40 31.36
N ASP A 631 -18.59 19.10 32.34
CA ASP A 631 -18.31 18.91 33.75
C ASP A 631 -19.02 17.64 34.27
N GLN A 632 -18.25 16.57 34.49
CA GLN A 632 -18.67 15.49 35.37
C GLN A 632 -18.34 15.87 36.81
N GLN A 633 -19.42 16.20 37.55
CA GLN A 633 -19.54 16.23 39.00
C GLN A 633 -18.81 17.37 39.75
N SER A 634 -19.61 18.33 40.25
CA SER A 634 -19.83 18.39 41.70
C SER A 634 -20.98 19.33 42.10
N GLN A 635 -22.00 18.76 42.73
CA GLN A 635 -22.73 19.47 43.76
C GLN A 635 -21.78 19.67 44.95
N GLN A 636 -21.37 20.90 45.24
CA GLN A 636 -21.39 21.49 46.59
C GLN A 636 -20.78 22.91 46.58
N GLN A 637 -21.71 23.87 46.56
CA GLN A 637 -21.75 25.12 47.33
C GLN A 637 -20.44 25.71 47.90
N HIS A 638 -20.23 26.97 47.49
CA HIS A 638 -19.79 28.14 48.28
C HIS A 638 -18.47 28.05 49.07
N TYR A 639 -17.50 28.90 48.72
CA TYR A 639 -17.18 30.11 49.52
C TYR A 639 -16.17 31.03 48.78
N SER A 640 -16.63 32.27 48.55
CA SER A 640 -15.89 33.56 48.56
C SER A 640 -14.59 33.80 47.76
N ASN A 641 -14.70 34.82 46.89
CA ASN A 641 -13.65 35.74 46.42
C ASN A 641 -12.65 36.18 47.49
N GLN A 642 -11.36 36.32 47.13
CA GLN A 642 -10.60 37.58 47.17
C GLN A 642 -9.11 37.41 46.77
N GLU A 643 -8.60 38.43 46.07
CA GLU A 643 -7.16 38.78 45.87
C GLU A 643 -6.38 37.94 44.83
N HIS A 644 -5.72 38.47 43.78
CA HIS A 644 -5.11 39.77 43.55
C HIS A 644 -5.11 40.16 42.05
N GLN A 645 -5.45 41.42 41.78
CA GLN A 645 -4.89 42.18 40.65
C GLN A 645 -3.43 42.53 40.98
N GLN A 646 -2.49 42.20 40.10
CA GLN A 646 -1.36 43.06 39.69
C GLN A 646 -0.42 42.32 38.72
N ASN A 647 0.08 43.09 37.74
CA ASN A 647 1.13 42.81 36.76
C ASN A 647 0.67 42.34 35.36
N GLU A 648 -0.04 43.23 34.66
CA GLU A 648 0.27 43.48 33.25
C GLU A 648 1.60 44.27 33.16
N ASP A 649 2.34 44.08 32.07
CA ASP A 649 3.59 44.77 31.67
C ASP A 649 4.95 44.17 32.09
N VAL A 650 5.32 42.98 31.56
CA VAL A 650 6.72 42.71 31.12
C VAL A 650 6.73 41.69 29.97
N GLU A 651 6.41 42.09 28.73
CA GLU A 651 6.81 41.31 27.54
C GLU A 651 7.22 42.18 26.35
N ASN A 652 7.92 43.29 26.63
CA ASN A 652 8.58 44.10 25.61
C ASN A 652 10.06 44.26 25.97
N GLN A 653 10.87 43.24 25.65
CA GLN A 653 12.30 43.34 25.34
C GLN A 653 12.89 41.96 24.99
N ARG A 654 12.74 41.54 23.73
CA ARG A 654 13.76 40.70 23.06
C ARG A 654 14.45 41.57 22.00
N PRO A 655 15.79 41.62 21.95
CA PRO A 655 16.49 42.55 21.10
C PRO A 655 16.21 42.23 19.63
N SER A 656 15.84 43.25 18.87
CA SER A 656 15.68 43.18 17.41
C SER A 656 17.00 42.79 16.76
N CYS A 657 17.01 41.64 16.08
CA CYS A 657 18.15 41.17 15.29
C CYS A 657 18.35 42.12 14.10
N THR A 658 19.31 43.03 14.22
CA THR A 658 19.55 44.08 13.22
C THR A 658 20.38 43.59 12.02
N ASN A 659 20.72 42.29 11.96
CA ASN A 659 21.59 41.71 10.93
C ASN A 659 21.24 40.25 10.52
N CYS A 660 19.94 39.92 10.47
CA CYS A 660 19.45 38.56 10.19
C CYS A 660 19.54 38.09 8.71
N ASN A 661 20.38 38.73 7.89
CA ASN A 661 20.67 38.35 6.50
C ASN A 661 22.10 37.80 6.30
N GLN A 662 22.84 37.50 7.38
CA GLN A 662 24.17 36.92 7.26
C GLN A 662 24.10 35.39 7.17
N ASN A 663 24.83 34.84 6.21
CA ASN A 663 25.12 33.42 6.06
C ASN A 663 25.57 32.82 7.41
N ALA A 664 24.83 31.84 7.92
CA ALA A 664 25.08 31.26 9.24
C ALA A 664 26.47 30.61 9.35
N CYS A 665 27.08 30.19 8.24
CA CYS A 665 28.45 29.70 8.18
C CYS A 665 29.51 30.81 8.24
N GLU A 666 29.19 32.03 7.82
CA GLU A 666 30.12 33.18 7.88
C GLU A 666 30.14 33.83 9.27
N SER A 667 29.11 33.59 10.09
CA SER A 667 29.01 34.12 11.45
C SER A 667 30.08 33.57 12.41
N GLY A 668 30.76 32.48 12.03
CA GLY A 668 31.68 31.74 12.89
C GLY A 668 31.01 31.04 14.09
N ARG A 669 29.67 31.13 14.20
CA ARG A 669 28.86 30.50 15.25
C ARG A 669 28.22 29.22 14.74
N HIS A 670 29.04 28.33 14.21
CA HIS A 670 28.61 27.02 13.73
C HIS A 670 29.44 25.90 14.34
N LEU A 671 28.83 24.72 14.51
CA LEU A 671 29.45 23.54 15.12
C LEU A 671 30.32 22.73 14.14
N CYS A 672 30.34 23.10 12.85
CA CYS A 672 31.15 22.45 11.81
C CYS A 672 32.63 22.81 11.92
N THR A 673 33.26 22.52 13.05
CA THR A 673 34.64 22.91 13.38
C THR A 673 35.63 21.74 13.33
N SER A 674 35.14 20.50 13.19
CA SER A 674 35.99 19.30 13.12
C SER A 674 36.70 19.17 11.76
N SER A 675 37.79 18.39 11.73
CA SER A 675 38.55 18.14 10.50
C SER A 675 37.68 17.51 9.41
N ASN A 676 37.91 17.92 8.16
CA ASN A 676 37.22 17.45 6.97
C ASN A 676 35.70 17.73 6.94
N MET A 677 35.20 18.63 7.78
CA MET A 677 33.85 19.15 7.70
C MET A 677 33.80 20.47 6.91
N ILE A 678 32.68 20.68 6.22
CA ILE A 678 32.31 21.94 5.60
C ILE A 678 30.95 22.39 6.12
N CYS A 679 30.84 23.66 6.49
CA CYS A 679 29.57 24.29 6.83
C CYS A 679 28.86 24.71 5.54
N ILE A 680 27.64 24.23 5.33
CA ILE A 680 26.80 24.62 4.20
C ILE A 680 25.63 25.45 4.73
N PRO A 681 25.48 26.72 4.31
CA PRO A 681 24.33 27.51 4.70
C PRO A 681 23.07 26.98 4.05
N VAL A 682 22.02 26.87 4.85
CA VAL A 682 20.68 26.55 4.40
C VAL A 682 19.77 27.64 4.94
N GLU A 683 19.49 28.62 4.08
CA GLU A 683 18.70 29.80 4.40
C GLU A 683 19.26 30.60 5.59
N ARG A 684 18.59 30.56 6.75
CA ARG A 684 18.97 31.25 8.01
C ARG A 684 19.71 30.34 9.00
N SER A 685 20.01 29.10 8.62
CA SER A 685 20.71 28.09 9.42
C SER A 685 21.91 27.52 8.65
N TYR A 686 22.58 26.52 9.22
CA TYR A 686 23.66 25.79 8.58
C TYR A 686 23.55 24.28 8.84
N ARG A 687 24.16 23.47 7.96
CA ARG A 687 24.42 22.04 8.20
C ARG A 687 25.89 21.73 7.98
N CYS A 688 26.39 20.72 8.69
CA CYS A 688 27.76 20.24 8.52
C CYS A 688 27.76 19.06 7.55
N GLU A 689 28.63 19.07 6.55
CA GLU A 689 28.85 17.95 5.64
C GLU A 689 30.32 17.56 5.60
N CYS A 690 30.62 16.32 5.24
CA CYS A 690 32.00 15.91 4.99
C CYS A 690 32.47 16.43 3.63
N ILE A 691 33.72 16.88 3.56
CA ILE A 691 34.36 17.22 2.30
C ILE A 691 34.34 15.98 1.39
N LYS A 692 34.05 16.17 0.10
CA LYS A 692 33.95 15.09 -0.89
C LYS A 692 35.20 14.19 -0.84
N GLY A 693 35.01 12.91 -0.52
CA GLY A 693 36.07 11.91 -0.34
C GLY A 693 36.25 11.44 1.11
N TYR A 694 35.62 12.12 2.08
CA TYR A 694 35.60 11.74 3.49
C TYR A 694 34.23 11.18 3.88
N GLN A 695 34.19 10.26 4.84
CA GLN A 695 32.97 9.60 5.30
C GLN A 695 32.66 9.94 6.76
N ILE A 696 31.38 9.85 7.11
CA ILE A 696 30.90 10.11 8.47
C ILE A 696 31.27 8.92 9.35
N GLU A 697 31.94 9.19 10.46
CA GLU A 697 32.21 8.23 11.52
C GLU A 697 31.69 8.78 12.85
N TYR A 698 31.08 7.92 13.65
CA TYR A 698 30.57 8.26 14.97
C TYR A 698 31.71 8.66 15.93
N ASP A 699 31.54 9.78 16.65
CA ASP A 699 32.53 10.26 17.60
C ASP A 699 31.85 11.01 18.76
N ASN A 700 31.90 10.41 19.94
CA ASN A 700 31.32 10.94 21.18
C ASN A 700 32.08 12.12 21.77
N ASP A 701 33.30 12.38 21.32
CA ASP A 701 34.10 13.51 21.81
C ASP A 701 33.79 14.81 21.04
N THR A 702 32.95 14.72 20.00
CA THR A 702 32.49 15.89 19.23
C THR A 702 31.10 16.33 19.66
N GLU A 703 30.84 17.64 19.72
CA GLU A 703 29.51 18.20 20.02
C GLU A 703 28.44 17.81 18.98
N LEU A 704 28.85 17.36 17.79
CA LEU A 704 27.97 16.85 16.73
C LEU A 704 27.66 15.35 16.87
N GLY A 705 28.40 14.61 17.71
CA GLY A 705 28.29 13.16 17.84
C GLY A 705 28.90 12.37 16.67
N TRP A 706 29.59 13.04 15.75
CA TRP A 706 30.24 12.44 14.58
C TRP A 706 31.32 13.35 13.99
N LYS A 707 32.27 12.76 13.26
CA LYS A 707 33.36 13.42 12.54
C LYS A 707 33.48 12.93 11.10
N CYS A 708 34.32 13.59 10.31
CA CYS A 708 34.63 13.21 8.93
C CYS A 708 36.05 12.62 8.83
N ILE A 709 36.15 11.36 8.41
CA ILE A 709 37.41 10.62 8.26
C ILE A 709 37.76 10.27 6.83
#